data_AF-A0A928JAZ8-F1
#
_entry.id   AF-A0A928JAZ8-F1
#
_cell.length_a   1.000
_cell.length_b   1.000
_cell.length_c   1.000
_cell.angle_alpha   90.00
_cell.angle_beta   90.00
_cell.angle_gamma   90.00
#
_symmetry.space_group_name_H-M   'P 1'
#
loop_
_entity.id
_entity.type
_entity.pdbx_description
1 polymer ?
#
loop_
_entity_poly.entity_id
_entity_poly.type
_entity_poly.pdbx_seq_one_letter_code
_entity_poly.pdbx_strand_id
1 'polypeptide(L)'
;ITIPSSVTNIGYSAFCGCDSLVSITIAEGVSSIGDSAFYACDSLTKITIPSSVTNIGYSAFDAGDSLKEIIVTEGNKNYTSDNGILFNKDKTVLIQFPRGKTETKYTIPSSVTSIDRWAFYNCDSLTKITIPSSVTNIGYSAFCGCDSLVSITIAEGVSSIGDSAFCNCDSLVSITIPYSVTSIDVDAFNACDSFTTVNYKGTRTEWLSISIGDSNDSVLTSAAKVFSDGSHIHGGGTKCAVCGRSYGTCGTNVEWSFDETTGNLTISGTGKMEDYYSPSSVPWHSYRSSIKNVVIESGVTRIGDRAFYDCDSLTIVNYKGTRTEWLSISIGDSNDSVLTSAAKRFSDGSHIHGGGTNCVVCGFISGTCGTDVEWILDETTGTLTISGTGRMAYYDPPSSGPWYSYRSSIKNVVIEPGVTRIPGMAFDDCDSLTEVTIPSSVISIGSDAFNDCDSITTVYFNGTRTEWLTITEYIIGDLFNSEPAMVFNDGSHIHGGGTKCAVCGLVGGTCGTDVKWVLDEITGTLTISGTGKMKDYDMDPVPWIRYSSSIKNVVIEPGVTRIGDYAFRPCENLTEVTISSSVTSIGDYIFIDVTTVRGVFPKVNYNGTREQWSDISFDPESIYENPICFRDGRRLRVGKCGDDLIWTFNDTTGTLTISGTGEMYDYYNIAGIYVFSPEWNSFSSRIKTLVIGSGVTRIGDDAFRICENLTKVYYTEAKSDWSYITIGSSNTSLLNASISYNHVHFYKSNVTPPTLKKQGYTTYTCLCGDSYIDDYVAKLDKIIDTSKRFADIVPDSWSKAGIDYVVSYGYMNGTGNGSMFSPSGTMSRSMIVTVLHRIAGQPSHIELNPFTDISIEWYYDSVLWAYHKGIVTGTSATTFAPNGDVTREQMATFLYRFAKYMGYDVSGAADLTAFPDANKVGSWAYDALAWAYAEGLITGAVGSDGITRLNPQGAATREQVATILMRFCEGFSVNE
;
A
#
# COMPACT_ATOMS: atom_id res chain seq x y z
N ILE A 1 91.65 -44.54 12.42
CA ILE A 1 92.23 -45.06 11.14
C ILE A 1 92.84 -43.89 10.36
N THR A 2 93.96 -44.08 9.66
CA THR A 2 94.53 -43.07 8.74
C THR A 2 94.44 -43.59 7.32
N ILE A 3 93.72 -42.89 6.46
CA ILE A 3 93.60 -43.23 5.04
C ILE A 3 94.88 -42.77 4.33
N PRO A 4 95.59 -43.66 3.58
CA PRO A 4 96.82 -43.27 2.91
C PRO A 4 96.55 -42.35 1.72
N SER A 5 97.50 -41.47 1.38
CA SER A 5 97.38 -40.46 0.31
C SER A 5 97.27 -41.04 -1.10
N SER A 6 97.47 -42.35 -1.28
CA SER A 6 97.23 -43.04 -2.55
C SER A 6 95.75 -43.31 -2.83
N VAL A 7 94.88 -43.18 -1.82
CA VAL A 7 93.43 -43.37 -1.98
C VAL A 7 92.82 -42.09 -2.55
N THR A 8 92.12 -42.23 -3.67
CA THR A 8 91.42 -41.11 -4.33
C THR A 8 89.92 -41.10 -4.06
N ASN A 9 89.33 -42.22 -3.64
CA ASN A 9 87.89 -42.35 -3.41
C ASN A 9 87.60 -43.23 -2.18
N ILE A 10 86.71 -42.76 -1.30
CA ILE A 10 86.07 -43.57 -0.27
C ILE A 10 84.71 -44.00 -0.82
N GLY A 11 84.51 -45.29 -1.05
CA GLY A 11 83.32 -45.81 -1.73
C GLY A 11 82.02 -45.76 -0.91
N TYR A 12 80.92 -46.15 -1.57
CA TYR A 12 79.61 -46.36 -0.94
C TYR A 12 79.73 -47.26 0.30
N SER A 13 79.20 -46.80 1.43
CA SER A 13 79.16 -47.56 2.70
C SER A 13 80.51 -48.12 3.19
N ALA A 14 81.64 -47.53 2.79
CA ALA A 14 82.97 -48.10 3.01
C ALA A 14 83.32 -48.34 4.50
N PHE A 15 82.80 -47.51 5.40
CA PHE A 15 82.93 -47.65 6.85
C PHE A 15 81.56 -47.75 7.54
N CYS A 16 80.50 -48.07 6.80
CA CYS A 16 79.16 -48.19 7.39
C CYS A 16 79.15 -49.23 8.53
N GLY A 17 78.52 -48.89 9.66
CA GLY A 17 78.40 -49.75 10.84
C GLY A 17 79.73 -50.02 11.56
N CYS A 18 80.74 -49.18 11.36
CA CYS A 18 82.01 -49.30 12.08
C CYS A 18 81.90 -48.70 13.50
N ASP A 19 81.09 -49.31 14.36
CA ASP A 19 80.70 -48.76 15.68
C ASP A 19 81.88 -48.46 16.62
N SER A 20 83.04 -49.10 16.43
CA SER A 20 84.25 -48.86 17.22
C SER A 20 85.18 -47.77 16.66
N LEU A 21 84.83 -47.16 15.51
CA LEU A 21 85.67 -46.16 14.85
C LEU A 21 85.57 -44.80 15.57
N VAL A 22 86.50 -44.54 16.50
CA VAL A 22 86.51 -43.27 17.26
C VAL A 22 87.04 -42.09 16.45
N SER A 23 88.01 -42.32 15.57
CA SER A 23 88.62 -41.26 14.76
C SER A 23 89.11 -41.77 13.41
N ILE A 24 89.01 -40.90 12.41
CA ILE A 24 89.55 -41.12 11.08
C ILE A 24 90.27 -39.88 10.56
N THR A 25 91.42 -40.08 9.93
CA THR A 25 92.13 -39.04 9.18
C THR A 25 92.02 -39.34 7.69
N ILE A 26 91.36 -38.47 6.96
CA ILE A 26 91.27 -38.52 5.49
C ILE A 26 92.46 -37.74 4.94
N ALA A 27 93.33 -38.40 4.17
CA ALA A 27 94.51 -37.76 3.59
C ALA A 27 94.16 -36.82 2.42
N GLU A 28 95.00 -35.79 2.22
CA GLU A 28 95.02 -35.00 0.99
C GLU A 28 95.25 -35.90 -0.22
N GLY A 29 94.40 -35.78 -1.25
CA GLY A 29 94.36 -36.65 -2.43
C GLY A 29 93.03 -37.40 -2.61
N VAL A 30 92.26 -37.58 -1.54
CA VAL A 30 90.89 -38.11 -1.62
C VAL A 30 89.99 -37.05 -2.27
N SER A 31 89.42 -37.35 -3.44
CA SER A 31 88.53 -36.46 -4.19
C SER A 31 87.05 -36.70 -3.91
N SER A 32 86.66 -37.88 -3.46
CA SER A 32 85.26 -38.23 -3.25
C SER A 32 85.02 -39.14 -2.05
N ILE A 33 83.89 -38.92 -1.38
CA ILE A 33 83.35 -39.73 -0.28
C ILE A 33 81.95 -40.17 -0.73
N GLY A 34 81.72 -41.47 -0.81
CA GLY A 34 80.47 -42.05 -1.33
C GLY A 34 79.30 -41.97 -0.35
N ASP A 35 78.10 -42.30 -0.83
CA ASP A 35 76.90 -42.29 0.01
C ASP A 35 77.06 -43.26 1.19
N SER A 36 76.54 -42.86 2.34
CA SER A 36 76.57 -43.64 3.59
C SER A 36 77.97 -44.10 4.02
N ALA A 37 79.05 -43.47 3.52
CA ALA A 37 80.42 -43.93 3.75
C ALA A 37 80.77 -44.12 5.23
N PHE A 38 80.25 -43.27 6.13
CA PHE A 38 80.40 -43.36 7.58
C PHE A 38 79.07 -43.52 8.31
N TYR A 39 78.04 -44.05 7.64
CA TYR A 39 76.74 -44.29 8.24
C TYR A 39 76.85 -45.23 9.46
N ALA A 40 76.13 -44.94 10.55
CA ALA A 40 76.14 -45.73 11.78
C ALA A 40 77.56 -46.00 12.35
N CYS A 41 78.49 -45.06 12.21
CA CYS A 41 79.78 -45.12 12.91
C CYS A 41 79.65 -44.58 14.34
N ASP A 42 78.92 -45.27 15.20
CA ASP A 42 78.37 -44.73 16.47
C ASP A 42 79.40 -44.22 17.50
N SER A 43 80.70 -44.50 17.35
CA SER A 43 81.77 -43.93 18.20
C SER A 43 82.50 -42.74 17.58
N LEU A 44 82.25 -42.39 16.32
CA LEU A 44 83.00 -41.37 15.61
C LEU A 44 82.59 -39.98 16.09
N THR A 45 83.47 -39.28 16.80
CA THR A 45 83.10 -37.98 17.41
C THR A 45 83.36 -36.79 16.50
N LYS A 46 84.29 -36.93 15.54
CA LYS A 46 84.77 -35.86 14.68
C LYS A 46 85.31 -36.38 13.36
N ILE A 47 85.07 -35.63 12.29
CA ILE A 47 85.68 -35.89 10.98
C ILE A 47 86.23 -34.61 10.35
N THR A 48 87.33 -34.74 9.60
CA THR A 48 87.95 -33.61 8.89
C THR A 48 87.99 -33.91 7.40
N ILE A 49 87.39 -33.03 6.60
CA ILE A 49 87.28 -33.07 5.16
C ILE A 49 88.46 -32.27 4.58
N PRO A 50 89.41 -32.92 3.87
CA PRO A 50 90.59 -32.25 3.32
C PRO A 50 90.25 -31.36 2.12
N SER A 51 91.22 -30.56 1.67
CA SER A 51 91.02 -29.56 0.62
C SER A 51 90.72 -30.19 -0.75
N SER A 52 91.17 -31.44 -0.95
CA SER A 52 91.01 -32.22 -2.18
C SER A 52 89.60 -32.76 -2.41
N VAL A 53 88.73 -32.84 -1.40
CA VAL A 53 87.39 -33.44 -1.56
C VAL A 53 86.49 -32.52 -2.37
N THR A 54 85.98 -33.05 -3.49
CA THR A 54 85.07 -32.36 -4.40
C THR A 54 83.66 -32.92 -4.41
N ASN A 55 83.46 -34.15 -3.92
CA ASN A 55 82.15 -34.78 -3.86
C ASN A 55 81.93 -35.54 -2.54
N ILE A 56 80.77 -35.33 -1.92
CA ILE A 56 80.32 -36.00 -0.70
C ILE A 56 78.93 -36.55 -1.01
N GLY A 57 78.79 -37.87 -0.86
CA GLY A 57 77.54 -38.58 -1.08
C GLY A 57 76.51 -38.32 0.00
N TYR A 58 75.27 -38.75 -0.26
CA TYR A 58 74.16 -38.58 0.67
C TYR A 58 74.39 -39.37 1.96
N SER A 59 74.03 -38.79 3.11
CA SER A 59 74.16 -39.42 4.44
C SER A 59 75.60 -39.93 4.73
N ALA A 60 76.61 -39.41 4.02
CA ALA A 60 77.99 -39.88 4.14
C ALA A 60 78.55 -39.75 5.57
N PHE A 61 78.01 -38.84 6.38
CA PHE A 61 78.44 -38.56 7.75
C PHE A 61 77.32 -38.71 8.79
N ASP A 62 76.30 -39.51 8.50
CA ASP A 62 75.29 -39.88 9.50
C ASP A 62 75.85 -40.98 10.43
N ALA A 63 76.88 -40.61 11.20
CA ALA A 63 77.70 -41.50 12.02
C ALA A 63 77.11 -41.74 13.43
N GLY A 64 75.78 -41.69 13.57
CA GLY A 64 75.09 -41.89 14.84
C GLY A 64 75.33 -40.79 15.89
N ASP A 65 74.99 -41.08 17.15
CA ASP A 65 74.87 -40.12 18.26
C ASP A 65 76.19 -39.51 18.76
N SER A 66 77.33 -39.99 18.28
CA SER A 66 78.64 -39.50 18.75
C SER A 66 79.19 -38.34 17.94
N LEU A 67 78.81 -38.20 16.65
CA LEU A 67 79.43 -37.21 15.77
C LEU A 67 78.98 -35.80 16.16
N LYS A 68 79.93 -35.01 16.65
CA LYS A 68 79.69 -33.65 17.16
C LYS A 68 80.20 -32.56 16.22
N GLU A 69 81.19 -32.88 15.40
CA GLU A 69 81.92 -31.88 14.63
C GLU A 69 82.41 -32.43 13.28
N ILE A 70 82.00 -31.76 12.20
CA ILE A 70 82.55 -31.91 10.86
C ILE A 70 83.38 -30.65 10.56
N ILE A 71 84.66 -30.82 10.28
CA ILE A 71 85.57 -29.73 9.93
C ILE A 71 85.93 -29.83 8.45
N VAL A 72 85.86 -28.72 7.73
CA VAL A 72 86.41 -28.60 6.38
C VAL A 72 87.71 -27.79 6.46
N THR A 73 88.80 -28.34 5.92
CA THR A 73 90.10 -27.66 5.92
C THR A 73 90.08 -26.41 5.04
N GLU A 74 90.89 -25.40 5.42
CA GLU A 74 91.08 -24.20 4.62
C GLU A 74 91.55 -24.55 3.20
N GLY A 75 91.02 -23.85 2.19
CA GLY A 75 91.33 -24.10 0.78
C GLY A 75 90.40 -25.09 0.06
N ASN A 76 89.49 -25.80 0.75
CA ASN A 76 88.47 -26.59 0.05
C ASN A 76 87.58 -25.66 -0.82
N LYS A 77 87.38 -26.05 -2.08
CA LYS A 77 86.65 -25.25 -3.08
C LYS A 77 85.14 -25.52 -3.12
N ASN A 78 84.67 -26.64 -2.57
CA ASN A 78 83.29 -27.11 -2.70
C ASN A 78 82.51 -27.08 -1.38
N TYR A 79 83.20 -27.17 -0.26
CA TYR A 79 82.59 -27.27 1.06
C TYR A 79 83.16 -26.25 2.04
N THR A 80 82.40 -26.00 3.10
CA THR A 80 82.85 -25.26 4.28
C THR A 80 82.15 -25.81 5.51
N SER A 81 82.74 -25.62 6.68
CA SER A 81 82.11 -25.95 7.96
C SER A 81 81.90 -24.70 8.79
N ASP A 82 80.78 -24.63 9.50
CA ASP A 82 80.49 -23.56 10.47
C ASP A 82 80.01 -24.16 11.78
N ASN A 83 80.70 -23.90 12.89
CA ASN A 83 80.45 -24.49 14.20
C ASN A 83 80.25 -26.04 14.17
N GLY A 84 81.07 -26.72 13.36
CA GLY A 84 81.03 -28.17 13.19
C GLY A 84 79.94 -28.71 12.27
N ILE A 85 79.16 -27.85 11.60
CA ILE A 85 78.08 -28.22 10.67
C ILE A 85 78.58 -28.07 9.24
N LEU A 86 78.24 -29.02 8.36
CA LEU A 86 78.71 -29.08 6.99
C LEU A 86 77.79 -28.32 6.03
N PHE A 87 78.39 -27.47 5.19
CA PHE A 87 77.73 -26.73 4.13
C PHE A 87 78.51 -26.87 2.81
N ASN A 88 77.86 -26.51 1.70
CA ASN A 88 78.58 -26.18 0.48
C ASN A 88 79.40 -24.88 0.66
N LYS A 89 80.33 -24.61 -0.25
CA LYS A 89 81.30 -23.52 -0.12
C LYS A 89 80.67 -22.16 0.17
N ASP A 90 79.57 -21.86 -0.51
CA ASP A 90 78.86 -20.58 -0.42
C ASP A 90 77.86 -20.51 0.76
N LYS A 91 77.74 -21.58 1.56
CA LYS A 91 76.73 -21.74 2.63
C LYS A 91 75.30 -21.53 2.15
N THR A 92 75.00 -21.92 0.91
CA THR A 92 73.66 -21.93 0.33
C THR A 92 72.95 -23.28 0.50
N VAL A 93 73.68 -24.36 0.79
CA VAL A 93 73.14 -25.68 1.09
C VAL A 93 73.67 -26.16 2.44
N LEU A 94 72.76 -26.47 3.37
CA LEU A 94 73.09 -27.19 4.60
C LEU A 94 73.07 -28.68 4.30
N ILE A 95 74.23 -29.32 4.40
CA ILE A 95 74.43 -30.70 3.95
C ILE A 95 74.26 -31.67 5.11
N GLN A 96 74.90 -31.42 6.25
CA GLN A 96 74.80 -32.30 7.41
C GLN A 96 74.94 -31.51 8.72
N PHE A 97 73.92 -31.61 9.57
CA PHE A 97 73.97 -31.34 10.99
C PHE A 97 74.39 -32.63 11.71
N PRO A 98 75.49 -32.62 12.49
CA PRO A 98 75.92 -33.81 13.21
C PRO A 98 74.94 -34.19 14.32
N ARG A 99 74.45 -35.44 14.32
CA ARG A 99 73.45 -35.96 15.28
C ARG A 99 73.89 -35.84 16.75
N GLY A 100 75.18 -36.02 17.03
CA GLY A 100 75.74 -35.94 18.38
C GLY A 100 75.89 -34.53 18.96
N LYS A 101 75.48 -33.48 18.22
CA LYS A 101 75.40 -32.12 18.73
C LYS A 101 74.33 -32.02 19.82
N THR A 102 74.71 -31.41 20.96
CA THR A 102 73.86 -31.34 22.15
C THR A 102 73.03 -30.06 22.23
N GLU A 103 73.17 -29.16 21.26
CA GLU A 103 72.36 -27.95 21.18
C GLU A 103 70.89 -28.31 21.05
N THR A 104 70.04 -27.75 21.92
CA THR A 104 68.60 -28.00 21.86
C THR A 104 67.87 -27.07 20.89
N LYS A 105 68.57 -26.07 20.33
CA LYS A 105 68.02 -25.09 19.40
C LYS A 105 69.03 -24.77 18.32
N TYR A 106 68.57 -24.67 17.08
CA TYR A 106 69.41 -24.24 15.97
C TYR A 106 68.69 -23.26 15.05
N THR A 107 69.42 -22.23 14.60
CA THR A 107 68.96 -21.27 13.59
C THR A 107 69.81 -21.45 12.35
N ILE A 108 69.15 -21.86 11.27
CA ILE A 108 69.82 -22.04 9.98
C ILE A 108 70.22 -20.65 9.45
N PRO A 109 71.47 -20.45 8.95
CA PRO A 109 71.92 -19.17 8.43
C PRO A 109 71.07 -18.66 7.25
N SER A 110 70.83 -17.35 7.16
CA SER A 110 70.01 -16.73 6.11
C SER A 110 70.62 -16.81 4.70
N SER A 111 71.84 -17.31 4.55
CA SER A 111 72.44 -17.62 3.24
C SER A 111 71.93 -18.93 2.66
N VAL A 112 71.37 -19.82 3.50
CA VAL A 112 70.92 -21.16 3.09
C VAL A 112 69.63 -21.05 2.31
N THR A 113 69.62 -21.65 1.12
CA THR A 113 68.45 -21.75 0.23
C THR A 113 67.90 -23.16 0.13
N SER A 114 68.69 -24.19 0.46
CA SER A 114 68.23 -25.59 0.47
C SER A 114 68.76 -26.34 1.69
N ILE A 115 67.89 -27.16 2.28
CA ILE A 115 68.26 -28.16 3.29
C ILE A 115 68.34 -29.50 2.58
N ASP A 116 69.50 -30.13 2.60
CA ASP A 116 69.73 -31.37 1.84
C ASP A 116 69.01 -32.57 2.47
N ARG A 117 68.98 -33.69 1.74
CA ARG A 117 68.38 -34.94 2.21
C ARG A 117 69.10 -35.44 3.47
N TRP A 118 68.32 -35.87 4.47
CA TRP A 118 68.82 -36.35 5.77
C TRP A 118 69.68 -35.35 6.57
N ALA A 119 69.65 -34.05 6.23
CA ALA A 119 70.55 -33.08 6.83
C ALA A 119 70.43 -32.95 8.36
N PHE A 120 69.25 -33.18 8.93
CA PHE A 120 68.98 -33.24 10.38
C PHE A 120 68.39 -34.60 10.80
N TYR A 121 68.68 -35.66 10.05
CA TYR A 121 68.14 -36.99 10.37
C TYR A 121 68.52 -37.43 11.79
N ASN A 122 67.53 -37.97 12.51
CA ASN A 122 67.62 -38.42 13.90
C ASN A 122 68.23 -37.42 14.90
N CYS A 123 68.10 -36.11 14.67
CA CYS A 123 68.67 -35.08 15.56
C CYS A 123 67.83 -34.88 16.85
N ASP A 124 67.74 -35.92 17.68
CA ASP A 124 66.90 -36.04 18.87
C ASP A 124 67.12 -34.98 19.95
N SER A 125 68.27 -34.30 19.95
CA SER A 125 68.54 -33.23 20.92
C SER A 125 67.79 -31.93 20.59
N LEU A 126 67.39 -31.71 19.34
CA LEU A 126 66.81 -30.44 18.88
C LEU A 126 65.32 -30.34 19.26
N THR A 127 64.99 -29.40 20.15
CA THR A 127 63.60 -29.09 20.51
C THR A 127 63.00 -27.96 19.69
N LYS A 128 63.85 -27.15 19.01
CA LYS A 128 63.42 -26.07 18.12
C LYS A 128 64.42 -25.81 17.00
N ILE A 129 63.91 -25.72 15.78
CA ILE A 129 64.70 -25.32 14.60
C ILE A 129 64.06 -24.09 13.96
N THR A 130 64.87 -23.11 13.59
CA THR A 130 64.43 -21.90 12.88
C THR A 130 64.94 -21.94 11.44
N ILE A 131 64.01 -22.09 10.49
CA ILE A 131 64.28 -22.08 9.05
C ILE A 131 64.12 -20.63 8.54
N PRO A 132 65.15 -20.00 7.94
CA PRO A 132 65.06 -18.64 7.42
C PRO A 132 64.24 -18.60 6.13
N SER A 133 63.68 -17.43 5.82
CA SER A 133 62.85 -17.20 4.62
C SER A 133 63.57 -17.43 3.29
N SER A 134 64.91 -17.50 3.31
CA SER A 134 65.74 -17.81 2.14
C SER A 134 65.62 -19.27 1.68
N VAL A 135 65.19 -20.18 2.56
CA VAL A 135 65.04 -21.60 2.23
C VAL A 135 63.80 -21.80 1.35
N THR A 136 64.01 -22.40 0.18
CA THR A 136 62.96 -22.73 -0.78
C THR A 136 62.75 -24.24 -0.94
N ASN A 137 63.68 -25.06 -0.45
CA ASN A 137 63.63 -26.52 -0.60
C ASN A 137 64.02 -27.25 0.69
N ILE A 138 63.18 -28.20 1.12
CA ILE A 138 63.41 -29.12 2.23
C ILE A 138 63.51 -30.54 1.65
N GLY A 139 64.69 -31.14 1.75
CA GLY A 139 64.98 -32.45 1.16
C GLY A 139 64.25 -33.62 1.81
N TYR A 140 64.27 -34.75 1.10
CA TYR A 140 63.79 -36.05 1.57
C TYR A 140 64.31 -36.37 2.98
N SER A 141 63.41 -36.74 3.90
CA SER A 141 63.73 -37.09 5.29
C SER A 141 64.61 -36.08 6.04
N ALA A 142 64.59 -34.80 5.65
CA ALA A 142 65.52 -33.80 6.18
C ALA A 142 65.49 -33.68 7.70
N PHE A 143 64.32 -33.84 8.34
CA PHE A 143 64.13 -33.80 9.79
C PHE A 143 63.50 -35.09 10.34
N CYS A 144 63.53 -36.17 9.58
CA CYS A 144 62.96 -37.45 10.02
C CYS A 144 63.69 -37.96 11.28
N GLY A 145 62.93 -38.45 12.27
CA GLY A 145 63.45 -38.91 13.55
C GLY A 145 63.90 -37.82 14.50
N CYS A 146 63.48 -36.55 14.34
CA CYS A 146 63.79 -35.51 15.32
C CYS A 146 62.83 -35.59 16.52
N ASP A 147 62.93 -36.63 17.35
CA ASP A 147 61.88 -37.01 18.31
C ASP A 147 61.54 -35.94 19.34
N SER A 148 62.51 -35.09 19.73
CA SER A 148 62.28 -34.01 20.71
C SER A 148 61.78 -32.70 20.09
N LEU A 149 61.62 -32.62 18.76
CA LEU A 149 61.23 -31.38 18.09
C LEU A 149 59.77 -31.05 18.38
N VAL A 150 59.52 -30.03 19.22
CA VAL A 150 58.15 -29.71 19.69
C VAL A 150 57.37 -28.86 18.70
N SER A 151 58.07 -27.97 17.99
CA SER A 151 57.45 -27.09 17.01
C SER A 151 58.43 -26.66 15.92
N ILE A 152 57.90 -26.43 14.72
CA ILE A 152 58.66 -25.90 13.60
C ILE A 152 57.88 -24.86 12.80
N THR A 153 58.59 -23.88 12.26
CA THR A 153 58.06 -22.88 11.33
C THR A 153 58.69 -23.08 9.96
N ILE A 154 57.87 -23.41 8.97
CA ILE A 154 58.26 -23.51 7.57
C ILE A 154 58.38 -22.10 6.99
N ALA A 155 59.43 -21.86 6.21
CA ALA A 155 59.73 -20.57 5.61
C ALA A 155 58.80 -20.24 4.43
N GLU A 156 58.39 -18.97 4.30
CA GLU A 156 57.49 -18.44 3.24
C GLU A 156 57.99 -18.67 1.79
N GLY A 157 59.24 -19.12 1.60
CA GLY A 157 59.79 -19.47 0.29
C GLY A 157 59.60 -20.94 -0.11
N VAL A 158 59.13 -21.80 0.80
CA VAL A 158 58.99 -23.25 0.58
C VAL A 158 57.70 -23.53 -0.16
N SER A 159 57.80 -24.18 -1.32
CA SER A 159 56.65 -24.58 -2.15
C SER A 159 56.10 -25.97 -1.81
N SER A 160 56.93 -26.86 -1.28
CA SER A 160 56.54 -28.22 -0.93
C SER A 160 57.28 -28.73 0.31
N ILE A 161 56.60 -29.58 1.09
CA ILE A 161 57.21 -30.35 2.17
C ILE A 161 57.50 -31.75 1.63
N GLY A 162 58.78 -32.09 1.46
CA GLY A 162 59.21 -33.31 0.78
C GLY A 162 58.89 -34.61 1.52
N ASP A 163 59.05 -35.76 0.83
CA ASP A 163 58.67 -37.06 1.38
C ASP A 163 59.39 -37.36 2.70
N SER A 164 58.61 -37.86 3.67
CA SER A 164 59.08 -38.19 5.03
C SER A 164 59.80 -37.05 5.75
N ALA A 165 59.64 -35.78 5.34
CA ALA A 165 60.45 -34.67 5.85
C ALA A 165 60.45 -34.54 7.39
N PHE A 166 59.31 -34.83 8.04
CA PHE A 166 59.12 -34.82 9.49
C PHE A 166 58.62 -36.17 10.04
N CYS A 167 58.84 -37.26 9.31
CA CYS A 167 58.41 -38.59 9.76
C CYS A 167 59.08 -38.96 11.10
N ASN A 168 58.37 -39.66 11.99
CA ASN A 168 58.81 -39.99 13.36
C ASN A 168 59.33 -38.75 14.11
N CYS A 169 58.52 -37.68 14.17
CA CYS A 169 58.79 -36.56 15.07
C CYS A 169 57.80 -36.63 16.23
N ASP A 170 57.98 -37.59 17.14
CA ASP A 170 56.98 -38.00 18.13
C ASP A 170 56.53 -36.87 19.06
N SER A 171 57.41 -35.91 19.39
CA SER A 171 57.07 -34.76 20.23
C SER A 171 56.52 -33.55 19.46
N LEU A 172 56.38 -33.63 18.13
CA LEU A 172 55.92 -32.50 17.32
C LEU A 172 54.45 -32.22 17.60
N VAL A 173 54.19 -31.18 18.39
CA VAL A 173 52.82 -30.77 18.77
C VAL A 173 52.21 -29.83 17.73
N SER A 174 53.04 -28.97 17.14
CA SER A 174 52.54 -27.98 16.19
C SER A 174 53.53 -27.60 15.10
N ILE A 175 52.99 -27.26 13.92
CA ILE A 175 53.74 -26.70 12.80
C ILE A 175 53.13 -25.38 12.35
N THR A 176 53.95 -24.49 11.81
CA THR A 176 53.48 -23.33 11.04
C THR A 176 53.81 -23.53 9.57
N ILE A 177 52.78 -23.55 8.72
CA ILE A 177 52.89 -23.74 7.27
C ILE A 177 52.52 -22.42 6.57
N PRO A 178 53.38 -21.85 5.72
CA PRO A 178 53.11 -20.63 4.97
C PRO A 178 52.13 -20.88 3.81
N TYR A 179 51.55 -19.81 3.26
CA TYR A 179 50.63 -19.91 2.12
C TYR A 179 51.34 -20.36 0.82
N SER A 180 52.67 -20.29 0.77
CA SER A 180 53.49 -20.71 -0.37
C SER A 180 53.50 -22.22 -0.58
N VAL A 181 53.16 -23.01 0.45
CA VAL A 181 53.16 -24.49 0.37
C VAL A 181 51.92 -24.95 -0.39
N THR A 182 52.15 -25.62 -1.52
CA THR A 182 51.09 -26.16 -2.38
C THR A 182 51.05 -27.70 -2.39
N SER A 183 52.09 -28.37 -1.89
CA SER A 183 52.08 -29.83 -1.67
C SER A 183 52.76 -30.25 -0.36
N ILE A 184 52.21 -31.31 0.23
CA ILE A 184 52.78 -32.09 1.33
C ILE A 184 52.93 -33.51 0.80
N ASP A 185 54.17 -33.95 0.59
CA ASP A 185 54.45 -35.21 -0.11
C ASP A 185 54.29 -36.43 0.82
N VAL A 186 54.55 -37.65 0.32
CA VAL A 186 54.19 -38.91 0.98
C VAL A 186 54.91 -39.06 2.32
N ASP A 187 54.19 -39.54 3.34
CA ASP A 187 54.72 -39.79 4.70
C ASP A 187 55.35 -38.57 5.41
N ALA A 188 55.18 -37.34 4.91
CA ALA A 188 55.81 -36.14 5.47
C ALA A 188 55.63 -35.97 6.99
N PHE A 189 54.48 -36.37 7.54
CA PHE A 189 54.14 -36.35 8.96
C PHE A 189 53.74 -37.74 9.51
N ASN A 190 54.18 -38.82 8.86
CA ASN A 190 53.91 -40.16 9.36
C ASN A 190 54.53 -40.36 10.75
N ALA A 191 53.80 -41.04 11.64
CA ALA A 191 54.19 -41.30 13.02
C ALA A 191 54.52 -40.04 13.84
N CYS A 192 53.88 -38.91 13.57
CA CYS A 192 53.92 -37.72 14.43
C CYS A 192 52.77 -37.79 15.47
N ASP A 193 52.88 -38.69 16.44
CA ASP A 193 51.75 -39.06 17.31
C ASP A 193 51.25 -37.95 18.25
N SER A 194 52.10 -36.97 18.61
CA SER A 194 51.71 -35.83 19.47
C SER A 194 51.12 -34.64 18.70
N PHE A 195 50.92 -34.77 17.39
CA PHE A 195 50.61 -33.65 16.50
C PHE A 195 49.15 -33.20 16.57
N THR A 196 48.90 -32.08 17.25
CA THR A 196 47.53 -31.59 17.51
C THR A 196 47.15 -30.36 16.69
N THR A 197 48.09 -29.62 16.12
CA THR A 197 47.78 -28.31 15.52
C THR A 197 48.66 -27.94 14.32
N VAL A 198 48.00 -27.54 13.22
CA VAL A 198 48.61 -26.89 12.06
C VAL A 198 48.24 -25.41 12.06
N ASN A 199 49.22 -24.52 12.12
CA ASN A 199 49.04 -23.09 11.94
C ASN A 199 49.30 -22.73 10.49
N TYR A 200 48.26 -22.68 9.66
CA TYR A 200 48.37 -22.33 8.26
C TYR A 200 48.25 -20.81 8.07
N LYS A 201 49.20 -20.20 7.37
CA LYS A 201 49.23 -18.74 7.13
C LYS A 201 48.33 -18.29 5.97
N GLY A 202 47.71 -19.22 5.26
CA GLY A 202 46.68 -18.93 4.27
C GLY A 202 45.25 -19.11 4.80
N THR A 203 44.31 -19.06 3.88
CA THR A 203 42.88 -19.25 4.06
C THR A 203 42.47 -20.73 4.10
N ARG A 204 41.25 -21.00 4.58
CA ARG A 204 40.65 -22.35 4.54
C ARG A 204 40.59 -22.92 3.13
N THR A 205 40.25 -22.10 2.13
CA THR A 205 40.15 -22.54 0.73
C THR A 205 41.51 -22.95 0.18
N GLU A 206 42.56 -22.18 0.47
CA GLU A 206 43.92 -22.50 0.05
C GLU A 206 44.41 -23.79 0.73
N TRP A 207 44.12 -24.00 2.02
CA TRP A 207 44.43 -25.27 2.70
C TRP A 207 43.78 -26.48 2.02
N LEU A 208 42.50 -26.38 1.68
CA LEU A 208 41.76 -27.45 1.00
C LEU A 208 42.26 -27.72 -0.43
N SER A 209 43.07 -26.83 -0.99
CA SER A 209 43.70 -26.99 -2.32
C SER A 209 45.10 -27.59 -2.27
N ILE A 210 45.70 -27.75 -1.09
CA ILE A 210 47.02 -28.37 -0.93
C ILE A 210 46.92 -29.85 -1.33
N SER A 211 47.84 -30.30 -2.18
CA SER A 211 47.99 -31.72 -2.49
C SER A 211 48.64 -32.43 -1.30
N ILE A 212 47.89 -33.31 -0.62
CA ILE A 212 48.38 -34.10 0.51
C ILE A 212 48.64 -35.52 0.02
N GLY A 213 49.89 -35.99 0.14
CA GLY A 213 50.30 -37.35 -0.20
C GLY A 213 49.87 -38.37 0.86
N ASP A 214 49.87 -39.66 0.47
CA ASP A 214 49.44 -40.76 1.31
C ASP A 214 50.13 -40.80 2.69
N SER A 215 49.46 -41.43 3.66
CA SER A 215 49.92 -41.61 5.06
C SER A 215 50.09 -40.34 5.90
N ASN A 216 49.76 -39.16 5.38
CA ASN A 216 49.64 -37.94 6.18
C ASN A 216 48.22 -37.74 6.74
N ASP A 217 47.22 -38.37 6.13
CA ASP A 217 45.80 -38.06 6.33
C ASP A 217 45.32 -38.29 7.77
N SER A 218 45.74 -39.37 8.43
CA SER A 218 45.29 -39.65 9.80
C SER A 218 45.75 -38.55 10.77
N VAL A 219 47.03 -38.22 10.72
CA VAL A 219 47.69 -37.21 11.56
C VAL A 219 47.14 -35.82 11.22
N LEU A 220 47.12 -35.44 9.94
CA LEU A 220 46.59 -34.15 9.52
C LEU A 220 45.10 -34.04 9.82
N THR A 221 44.27 -35.06 9.62
CA THR A 221 42.83 -35.04 9.97
C THR A 221 42.63 -34.87 11.47
N SER A 222 43.45 -35.54 12.29
CA SER A 222 43.39 -35.43 13.75
C SER A 222 43.82 -34.06 14.29
N ALA A 223 44.69 -33.33 13.60
CA ALA A 223 45.14 -32.01 14.01
C ALA A 223 44.10 -30.91 13.69
N ALA A 224 43.95 -29.95 14.59
CA ALA A 224 43.19 -28.72 14.32
C ALA A 224 43.98 -27.83 13.34
N LYS A 225 43.30 -27.18 12.39
CA LYS A 225 43.94 -26.26 11.43
C LYS A 225 43.51 -24.85 11.76
N VAL A 226 44.46 -23.99 12.09
CA VAL A 226 44.23 -22.58 12.43
C VAL A 226 44.70 -21.73 11.25
N PHE A 227 43.82 -20.85 10.77
CA PHE A 227 44.05 -20.01 9.61
C PHE A 227 44.45 -18.58 9.99
N SER A 228 44.98 -17.82 9.04
CA SER A 228 45.48 -16.46 9.29
C SER A 228 44.39 -15.46 9.73
N ASP A 229 43.12 -15.74 9.39
CA ASP A 229 41.96 -14.94 9.78
C ASP A 229 41.40 -15.30 11.18
N GLY A 230 42.04 -16.25 11.88
CA GLY A 230 41.62 -16.75 13.19
C GLY A 230 40.53 -17.82 13.13
N SER A 231 40.01 -18.17 11.96
CA SER A 231 39.12 -19.33 11.79
C SER A 231 39.91 -20.63 11.94
N HIS A 232 39.20 -21.74 12.22
CA HIS A 232 39.85 -23.05 12.33
C HIS A 232 38.94 -24.21 11.91
N ILE A 233 39.56 -25.33 11.53
CA ILE A 233 38.93 -26.64 11.39
C ILE A 233 39.23 -27.44 12.67
N HIS A 234 38.19 -28.02 13.27
CA HIS A 234 38.33 -28.91 14.42
C HIS A 234 39.02 -30.23 14.02
N GLY A 235 39.94 -30.73 14.84
CA GLY A 235 40.68 -31.98 14.60
C GLY A 235 39.92 -33.24 15.02
N GLY A 236 40.61 -34.36 15.24
CA GLY A 236 40.05 -35.59 15.80
C GLY A 236 40.01 -35.53 17.32
N GLY A 237 38.83 -35.31 17.91
CA GLY A 237 38.65 -35.12 19.36
C GLY A 237 37.23 -34.69 19.72
N THR A 238 36.96 -34.50 21.01
CA THR A 238 35.63 -34.07 21.52
C THR A 238 35.62 -32.66 22.11
N LYS A 239 36.79 -32.05 22.32
CA LYS A 239 36.95 -30.69 22.84
C LYS A 239 38.11 -29.97 22.15
N CYS A 240 37.84 -28.80 21.58
CA CYS A 240 38.80 -28.05 20.78
C CYS A 240 39.83 -27.39 21.70
N ALA A 241 41.12 -27.72 21.51
CA ALA A 241 42.21 -27.10 22.27
C ALA A 241 42.39 -25.59 21.94
N VAL A 242 41.88 -25.14 20.78
CA VAL A 242 41.99 -23.74 20.34
C VAL A 242 40.90 -22.86 20.95
N CYS A 243 39.63 -23.26 20.85
CA CYS A 243 38.49 -22.45 21.30
C CYS A 243 37.80 -22.96 22.56
N GLY A 244 38.22 -24.09 23.12
CA GLY A 244 37.64 -24.67 24.34
C GLY A 244 36.25 -25.29 24.15
N ARG A 245 35.68 -25.27 22.95
CA ARG A 245 34.34 -25.79 22.65
C ARG A 245 34.33 -27.30 22.50
N SER A 246 33.27 -27.94 22.99
CA SER A 246 32.99 -29.34 22.65
C SER A 246 32.55 -29.42 21.19
N TYR A 247 32.88 -30.48 20.45
CA TYR A 247 32.49 -30.60 19.04
C TYR A 247 32.38 -32.06 18.58
N GLY A 248 31.80 -32.27 17.40
CA GLY A 248 31.74 -33.56 16.73
C GLY A 248 30.97 -33.51 15.42
N THR A 249 30.61 -34.67 14.89
CA THR A 249 29.78 -34.81 13.68
C THR A 249 28.32 -35.09 14.05
N CYS A 250 27.39 -34.63 13.22
CA CYS A 250 25.96 -34.93 13.30
C CYS A 250 25.35 -35.24 11.92
N GLY A 251 26.20 -35.59 10.95
CA GLY A 251 25.89 -36.01 9.59
C GLY A 251 27.18 -36.20 8.78
N THR A 252 27.08 -36.76 7.56
CA THR A 252 28.25 -37.07 6.72
C THR A 252 29.15 -35.86 6.46
N ASN A 253 28.56 -34.67 6.33
CA ASN A 253 29.24 -33.40 6.07
C ASN A 253 28.69 -32.28 6.97
N VAL A 254 28.15 -32.66 8.13
CA VAL A 254 27.55 -31.73 9.09
C VAL A 254 28.17 -31.97 10.46
N GLU A 255 28.67 -30.90 11.04
CA GLU A 255 29.40 -30.87 12.31
C GLU A 255 28.64 -30.02 13.33
N TRP A 256 28.92 -30.23 14.61
CA TRP A 256 28.41 -29.41 15.69
C TRP A 256 29.55 -28.96 16.61
N SER A 257 29.38 -27.80 17.24
CA SER A 257 30.22 -27.34 18.34
C SER A 257 29.38 -26.67 19.42
N PHE A 258 29.74 -26.83 20.70
CA PHE A 258 29.04 -26.28 21.84
C PHE A 258 29.97 -25.46 22.72
N ASP A 259 29.55 -24.22 22.97
CA ASP A 259 30.19 -23.29 23.89
C ASP A 259 29.47 -23.35 25.25
N GLU A 260 30.07 -24.07 26.20
CA GLU A 260 29.52 -24.25 27.56
C GLU A 260 29.37 -22.91 28.32
N THR A 261 30.15 -21.88 27.96
CA THR A 261 30.12 -20.58 28.65
C THR A 261 28.94 -19.72 28.22
N THR A 262 28.61 -19.74 26.93
CA THR A 262 27.51 -18.95 26.38
C THR A 262 26.21 -19.75 26.25
N GLY A 263 26.29 -21.09 26.27
CA GLY A 263 25.18 -21.97 25.94
C GLY A 263 24.85 -22.00 24.44
N ASN A 264 25.85 -21.75 23.58
CA ASN A 264 25.65 -21.69 22.13
C ASN A 264 26.03 -23.02 21.49
N LEU A 265 25.07 -23.67 20.84
CA LEU A 265 25.29 -24.82 19.96
C LEU A 265 25.36 -24.34 18.51
N THR A 266 26.45 -24.58 17.80
CA THR A 266 26.61 -24.27 16.37
C THR A 266 26.58 -25.56 15.56
N ILE A 267 25.74 -25.62 14.53
CA ILE A 267 25.67 -26.67 13.53
C ILE A 267 26.20 -26.10 12.21
N SER A 268 27.28 -26.68 11.69
CA SER A 268 28.00 -26.18 10.52
C SER A 268 28.24 -27.26 9.47
N GLY A 269 28.47 -26.87 8.23
CA GLY A 269 28.73 -27.79 7.11
C GLY A 269 27.61 -27.79 6.09
N THR A 270 27.60 -28.79 5.20
CA THR A 270 26.66 -28.90 4.08
C THR A 270 26.00 -30.26 4.05
N GLY A 271 24.67 -30.33 4.09
CA GLY A 271 23.93 -31.59 3.99
C GLY A 271 22.93 -31.82 5.11
N LYS A 272 22.55 -33.09 5.31
CA LYS A 272 21.50 -33.48 6.24
C LYS A 272 22.09 -33.84 7.60
N MET A 273 21.41 -33.41 8.67
CA MET A 273 21.62 -33.99 9.99
C MET A 273 21.03 -35.41 10.05
N GLU A 274 21.63 -36.27 10.88
CA GLU A 274 21.12 -37.62 11.20
C GLU A 274 19.83 -37.56 12.02
N ASP A 275 18.95 -38.54 11.83
CA ASP A 275 17.80 -38.76 12.70
C ASP A 275 18.20 -39.56 13.93
N TYR A 276 17.70 -39.18 15.11
CA TYR A 276 18.05 -39.84 16.36
C TYR A 276 16.88 -40.65 16.89
N TYR A 277 17.05 -41.97 16.95
CA TYR A 277 16.00 -42.88 17.43
C TYR A 277 15.77 -42.76 18.96
N SER A 278 16.77 -42.28 19.70
CA SER A 278 16.69 -41.97 21.13
C SER A 278 17.23 -40.57 21.41
N PRO A 279 16.63 -39.78 22.32
CA PRO A 279 17.21 -38.50 22.74
C PRO A 279 18.65 -38.64 23.26
N SER A 280 19.01 -39.81 23.81
CA SER A 280 20.35 -40.11 24.33
C SER A 280 21.42 -40.32 23.25
N SER A 281 21.03 -40.60 22.00
CA SER A 281 21.97 -40.77 20.88
C SER A 281 22.37 -39.45 20.22
N VAL A 282 21.76 -38.33 20.61
CA VAL A 282 22.12 -37.01 20.08
C VAL A 282 23.52 -36.63 20.61
N PRO A 283 24.46 -36.17 19.76
CA PRO A 283 25.83 -35.89 20.16
C PRO A 283 25.98 -34.87 21.31
N TRP A 284 25.04 -33.91 21.41
CA TRP A 284 25.00 -32.90 22.47
C TRP A 284 24.00 -33.22 23.60
N HIS A 285 23.55 -34.47 23.76
CA HIS A 285 22.55 -34.86 24.75
C HIS A 285 22.87 -34.40 26.19
N SER A 286 24.14 -34.46 26.59
CA SER A 286 24.60 -34.03 27.93
C SER A 286 24.48 -32.53 28.15
N TYR A 287 24.36 -31.73 27.09
CA TYR A 287 24.32 -30.27 27.14
C TYR A 287 22.91 -29.69 26.97
N ARG A 288 21.88 -30.50 26.71
CA ARG A 288 20.52 -30.05 26.32
C ARG A 288 19.91 -29.00 27.25
N SER A 289 20.10 -29.13 28.56
CA SER A 289 19.59 -28.19 29.56
C SER A 289 20.37 -26.87 29.62
N SER A 290 21.52 -26.80 28.95
CA SER A 290 22.39 -25.62 28.89
C SER A 290 22.37 -24.94 27.51
N ILE A 291 21.72 -25.54 26.50
CA ILE A 291 21.58 -24.94 25.18
C ILE A 291 20.54 -23.81 25.25
N LYS A 292 21.01 -22.59 25.06
CA LYS A 292 20.19 -21.36 25.03
C LYS A 292 19.99 -20.85 23.62
N ASN A 293 21.02 -20.98 22.81
CA ASN A 293 21.01 -20.54 21.41
C ASN A 293 21.53 -21.67 20.53
N VAL A 294 20.84 -21.90 19.42
CA VAL A 294 21.35 -22.73 18.33
C VAL A 294 21.76 -21.80 17.18
N VAL A 295 22.88 -22.07 16.54
CA VAL A 295 23.31 -21.44 15.29
C VAL A 295 23.34 -22.53 14.23
N ILE A 296 22.70 -22.31 13.08
CA ILE A 296 22.67 -23.30 11.99
C ILE A 296 23.20 -22.61 10.73
N GLU A 297 24.28 -23.12 10.14
CA GLU A 297 24.85 -22.58 8.90
C GLU A 297 23.95 -22.89 7.70
N SER A 298 23.99 -22.04 6.66
CA SER A 298 23.08 -22.11 5.50
C SER A 298 23.22 -23.37 4.64
N GLY A 299 24.31 -24.12 4.81
CA GLY A 299 24.53 -25.39 4.10
C GLY A 299 23.71 -26.57 4.64
N VAL A 300 23.08 -26.44 5.81
CA VAL A 300 22.28 -27.52 6.43
C VAL A 300 20.93 -27.62 5.74
N THR A 301 20.64 -28.77 5.13
CA THR A 301 19.43 -28.98 4.30
C THR A 301 18.33 -29.77 5.02
N ARG A 302 18.62 -30.33 6.20
CA ARG A 302 17.65 -31.06 7.02
C ARG A 302 18.07 -31.05 8.48
N ILE A 303 17.11 -30.79 9.38
CA ILE A 303 17.24 -31.02 10.82
C ILE A 303 16.68 -32.40 11.15
N GLY A 304 17.52 -33.25 11.73
CA GLY A 304 17.16 -34.62 12.05
C GLY A 304 16.11 -34.73 13.15
N ASP A 305 15.32 -35.80 13.10
CA ASP A 305 14.32 -36.10 14.13
C ASP A 305 14.96 -36.21 15.52
N ARG A 306 14.32 -35.62 16.54
CA ARG A 306 14.78 -35.53 17.94
C ARG A 306 16.10 -34.79 18.19
N ALA A 307 16.70 -34.14 17.19
CA ALA A 307 17.95 -33.39 17.35
C ALA A 307 17.94 -32.34 18.49
N PHE A 308 16.78 -31.71 18.74
CA PHE A 308 16.58 -30.68 19.76
C PHE A 308 15.51 -31.07 20.80
N TYR A 309 15.19 -32.37 20.90
CA TYR A 309 14.27 -32.89 21.90
C TYR A 309 14.78 -32.58 23.32
N ASP A 310 13.89 -32.14 24.23
CA ASP A 310 14.20 -31.71 25.61
C ASP A 310 15.27 -30.60 25.74
N CYS A 311 15.44 -29.76 24.72
CA CYS A 311 16.26 -28.54 24.82
C CYS A 311 15.43 -27.37 25.38
N ASP A 312 14.82 -27.53 26.56
CA ASP A 312 13.80 -26.62 27.13
C ASP A 312 14.29 -25.18 27.39
N SER A 313 15.62 -24.97 27.42
CA SER A 313 16.24 -23.65 27.58
C SER A 313 16.49 -22.93 26.26
N LEU A 314 16.19 -23.55 25.11
CA LEU A 314 16.42 -22.97 23.79
C LEU A 314 15.44 -21.82 23.54
N THR A 315 15.99 -20.60 23.47
CA THR A 315 15.19 -19.39 23.21
C THR A 315 15.34 -18.88 21.79
N ILE A 316 16.48 -19.13 21.13
CA ILE A 316 16.81 -18.57 19.81
C ILE A 316 17.51 -19.59 18.91
N VAL A 317 17.06 -19.69 17.65
CA VAL A 317 17.74 -20.36 16.55
C VAL A 317 18.24 -19.31 15.55
N ASN A 318 19.55 -19.18 15.38
CA ASN A 318 20.17 -18.27 14.42
C ASN A 318 20.54 -19.05 13.16
N TYR A 319 19.67 -19.02 12.14
CA TYR A 319 19.98 -19.60 10.84
C TYR A 319 20.75 -18.59 9.99
N LYS A 320 21.91 -19.01 9.46
CA LYS A 320 22.79 -18.15 8.67
C LYS A 320 22.38 -18.01 7.20
N GLY A 321 21.28 -18.66 6.79
CA GLY A 321 20.63 -18.43 5.50
C GLY A 321 19.47 -17.44 5.59
N THR A 322 18.66 -17.37 4.55
CA THR A 322 17.43 -16.56 4.42
C THR A 322 16.22 -17.28 5.03
N ARG A 323 15.13 -16.54 5.27
CA ARG A 323 13.85 -17.13 5.72
C ARG A 323 13.32 -18.16 4.72
N THR A 324 13.44 -17.91 3.42
CA THR A 324 12.99 -18.84 2.37
C THR A 324 13.75 -20.16 2.41
N GLU A 325 15.08 -20.10 2.59
CA GLU A 325 15.90 -21.30 2.73
C GLU A 325 15.51 -22.08 3.98
N TRP A 326 15.28 -21.40 5.12
CA TRP A 326 14.81 -22.05 6.34
C TRP A 326 13.50 -22.82 6.15
N LEU A 327 12.51 -22.20 5.48
CA LEU A 327 11.23 -22.85 5.19
C LEU A 327 11.36 -24.06 4.25
N SER A 328 12.46 -24.19 3.53
CA SER A 328 12.77 -25.35 2.69
C SER A 328 13.46 -26.49 3.44
N ILE A 329 13.99 -26.24 4.65
CA ILE A 329 14.61 -27.26 5.48
C ILE A 329 13.55 -28.21 6.01
N SER A 330 13.71 -29.50 5.76
CA SER A 330 12.90 -30.52 6.42
C SER A 330 13.33 -30.63 7.89
N ILE A 331 12.38 -30.49 8.81
CA ILE A 331 12.58 -30.64 10.25
C ILE A 331 11.86 -31.92 10.69
N GLY A 332 12.54 -32.79 11.43
CA GLY A 332 11.89 -33.99 11.98
C GLY A 332 10.87 -33.65 13.07
N ASP A 333 9.71 -34.31 13.02
CA ASP A 333 8.50 -34.02 13.81
C ASP A 333 8.72 -33.90 15.33
N SER A 334 9.66 -34.66 15.89
CA SER A 334 9.90 -34.66 17.34
C SER A 334 10.69 -33.45 17.84
N ASN A 335 10.98 -32.47 16.98
CA ASN A 335 11.59 -31.19 17.37
C ASN A 335 10.57 -30.06 17.54
N ASP A 336 9.33 -30.26 17.10
CA ASP A 336 8.39 -29.18 16.83
C ASP A 336 8.05 -28.34 18.06
N SER A 337 7.88 -28.91 19.25
CA SER A 337 7.53 -28.12 20.44
C SER A 337 8.61 -27.11 20.83
N VAL A 338 9.89 -27.52 20.78
CA VAL A 338 11.03 -26.70 21.20
C VAL A 338 11.45 -25.74 20.09
N LEU A 339 11.45 -26.21 18.84
CA LEU A 339 11.76 -25.33 17.73
C LEU A 339 10.63 -24.31 17.53
N THR A 340 9.35 -24.64 17.72
CA THR A 340 8.23 -23.68 17.61
C THR A 340 8.30 -22.59 18.69
N SER A 341 8.70 -22.93 19.92
CA SER A 341 8.83 -21.95 21.00
C SER A 341 10.03 -21.02 20.86
N ALA A 342 11.12 -21.45 20.22
CA ALA A 342 12.30 -20.62 20.00
C ALA A 342 12.08 -19.58 18.87
N ALA A 343 12.59 -18.36 19.03
CA ALA A 343 12.62 -17.37 17.94
C ALA A 343 13.67 -17.75 16.88
N LYS A 344 13.42 -17.53 15.59
CA LYS A 344 14.39 -17.83 14.50
C LYS A 344 14.91 -16.52 13.94
N ARG A 345 16.21 -16.37 13.76
CA ARG A 345 16.85 -15.22 13.12
C ARG A 345 17.53 -15.63 11.83
N PHE A 346 17.42 -14.79 10.82
CA PHE A 346 17.98 -15.03 9.49
C PHE A 346 19.07 -14.01 9.13
N SER A 347 19.89 -14.35 8.15
CA SER A 347 21.02 -13.51 7.70
C SER A 347 20.61 -12.19 7.05
N ASP A 348 19.39 -12.11 6.50
CA ASP A 348 18.79 -10.90 5.91
C ASP A 348 18.20 -9.94 6.97
N GLY A 349 18.31 -10.29 8.26
CA GLY A 349 17.76 -9.52 9.38
C GLY A 349 16.30 -9.83 9.69
N SER A 350 15.62 -10.63 8.87
CA SER A 350 14.27 -11.12 9.20
C SER A 350 14.32 -12.14 10.34
N HIS A 351 13.17 -12.34 11.00
CA HIS A 351 13.03 -13.32 12.07
C HIS A 351 11.62 -13.92 12.09
N ILE A 352 11.46 -15.08 12.71
CA ILE A 352 10.17 -15.70 13.06
C ILE A 352 10.04 -15.67 14.58
N HIS A 353 8.88 -15.23 15.06
CA HIS A 353 8.59 -15.15 16.49
C HIS A 353 8.44 -16.55 17.12
N GLY A 354 8.99 -16.71 18.32
CA GLY A 354 8.82 -17.90 19.16
C GLY A 354 7.59 -17.77 20.06
N GLY A 355 6.94 -18.88 20.41
CA GLY A 355 5.63 -18.92 21.08
C GLY A 355 5.43 -17.96 22.28
N GLY A 356 4.53 -16.99 22.10
CA GLY A 356 3.65 -16.38 23.11
C GLY A 356 4.29 -15.57 24.24
N THR A 357 5.58 -15.24 24.14
CA THR A 357 6.33 -14.50 25.18
C THR A 357 7.11 -13.33 24.57
N ASN A 358 7.77 -12.51 25.40
CA ASN A 358 8.63 -11.43 24.91
C ASN A 358 9.66 -11.95 23.93
N CYS A 359 9.57 -11.51 22.68
CA CYS A 359 10.55 -11.78 21.66
C CYS A 359 11.89 -11.24 22.12
N VAL A 360 12.85 -12.13 22.37
CA VAL A 360 14.20 -11.76 22.79
C VAL A 360 14.96 -10.95 21.70
N VAL A 361 14.39 -10.87 20.49
CA VAL A 361 14.95 -10.15 19.33
C VAL A 361 14.44 -8.71 19.24
N CYS A 362 13.12 -8.50 19.30
CA CYS A 362 12.51 -7.16 19.14
C CYS A 362 11.96 -6.57 20.43
N GLY A 363 11.95 -7.30 21.55
CA GLY A 363 11.48 -6.83 22.86
C GLY A 363 9.96 -6.77 23.02
N PHE A 364 9.21 -7.06 21.95
CA PHE A 364 7.75 -7.07 21.95
C PHE A 364 7.18 -8.45 22.30
N ILE A 365 5.98 -8.48 22.86
CA ILE A 365 5.22 -9.73 23.00
C ILE A 365 4.85 -10.21 21.61
N SER A 366 5.02 -11.50 21.31
CA SER A 366 4.79 -11.98 19.95
C SER A 366 4.45 -13.46 19.90
N GLY A 367 3.97 -13.93 18.75
CA GLY A 367 3.74 -15.34 18.52
C GLY A 367 3.19 -15.61 17.12
N THR A 368 2.68 -16.83 16.95
CA THR A 368 1.99 -17.25 15.72
C THR A 368 0.48 -17.25 15.94
N CYS A 369 -0.28 -16.88 14.91
CA CYS A 369 -1.73 -16.90 14.89
C CYS A 369 -2.27 -17.54 13.61
N GLY A 370 -1.50 -18.45 13.02
CA GLY A 370 -1.79 -19.22 11.80
C GLY A 370 -0.55 -20.02 11.40
N THR A 371 -0.66 -20.88 10.37
CA THR A 371 0.49 -21.67 9.88
C THR A 371 1.62 -20.76 9.37
N ASP A 372 1.26 -19.70 8.64
CA ASP A 372 2.19 -18.71 8.09
C ASP A 372 1.79 -17.27 8.47
N VAL A 373 1.09 -17.12 9.61
CA VAL A 373 0.62 -15.83 10.13
C VAL A 373 1.15 -15.64 11.55
N GLU A 374 1.78 -14.51 11.80
CA GLU A 374 2.43 -14.13 13.05
C GLU A 374 1.86 -12.82 13.61
N TRP A 375 2.11 -12.54 14.88
CA TRP A 375 1.66 -11.33 15.54
C TRP A 375 2.70 -10.77 16.51
N ILE A 376 2.64 -9.45 16.70
CA ILE A 376 3.48 -8.67 17.61
C ILE A 376 2.59 -7.68 18.35
N LEU A 377 2.71 -7.59 19.69
CA LEU A 377 2.08 -6.58 20.52
C LEU A 377 3.15 -5.66 21.11
N ASP A 378 3.08 -4.38 20.72
CA ASP A 378 3.77 -3.29 21.41
C ASP A 378 2.93 -2.84 22.61
N GLU A 379 3.30 -3.29 23.81
CA GLU A 379 2.60 -2.91 25.05
C GLU A 379 2.74 -1.41 25.39
N THR A 380 3.73 -0.71 24.82
CA THR A 380 3.92 0.73 25.08
C THR A 380 2.90 1.58 24.33
N THR A 381 2.56 1.18 23.10
CA THR A 381 1.55 1.86 22.28
C THR A 381 0.18 1.19 22.38
N GLY A 382 0.12 -0.08 22.78
CA GLY A 382 -1.06 -0.94 22.66
C GLY A 382 -1.32 -1.42 21.23
N THR A 383 -0.31 -1.47 20.36
CA THR A 383 -0.48 -1.84 18.95
C THR A 383 -0.22 -3.31 18.74
N LEU A 384 -1.25 -4.06 18.31
CA LEU A 384 -1.17 -5.44 17.86
C LEU A 384 -1.03 -5.49 16.33
N THR A 385 0.14 -5.87 15.84
CA THR A 385 0.40 -6.10 14.41
C THR A 385 0.28 -7.59 14.08
N ILE A 386 -0.41 -7.92 12.99
CA ILE A 386 -0.57 -9.28 12.47
C ILE A 386 -0.02 -9.31 11.04
N SER A 387 0.94 -10.19 10.78
CA SER A 387 1.68 -10.24 9.52
C SER A 387 1.84 -11.67 9.00
N GLY A 388 2.23 -11.83 7.74
CA GLY A 388 2.42 -13.14 7.09
C GLY A 388 1.40 -13.42 5.99
N THR A 389 1.26 -14.68 5.59
CA THR A 389 0.45 -15.08 4.43
C THR A 389 -0.60 -16.11 4.80
N GLY A 390 -1.83 -15.90 4.33
CA GLY A 390 -2.93 -16.86 4.50
C GLY A 390 -3.87 -16.54 5.67
N ARG A 391 -4.58 -17.55 6.15
CA ARG A 391 -5.64 -17.38 7.17
C ARG A 391 -5.08 -17.37 8.58
N MET A 392 -5.62 -16.48 9.41
CA MET A 392 -5.47 -16.59 10.86
C MET A 392 -6.16 -17.87 11.36
N ALA A 393 -5.65 -18.46 12.44
CA ALA A 393 -6.17 -19.66 13.10
C ALA A 393 -7.51 -19.35 13.77
N TYR A 394 -8.41 -20.34 13.80
CA TYR A 394 -9.73 -20.20 14.42
C TYR A 394 -9.65 -20.36 15.94
N TYR A 395 -10.31 -19.47 16.70
CA TYR A 395 -10.27 -19.43 18.16
C TYR A 395 -11.68 -19.59 18.73
N ASP A 396 -11.99 -20.80 19.21
CA ASP A 396 -13.24 -21.10 19.92
C ASP A 396 -12.90 -22.00 21.13
N PRO A 397 -13.03 -21.50 22.37
CA PRO A 397 -13.57 -20.20 22.77
C PRO A 397 -12.61 -19.01 22.48
N PRO A 398 -13.08 -17.75 22.56
CA PRO A 398 -12.23 -16.55 22.35
C PRO A 398 -10.97 -16.53 23.23
N SER A 399 -11.06 -17.09 24.44
CA SER A 399 -9.93 -17.25 25.37
C SER A 399 -8.78 -18.14 24.88
N SER A 400 -8.97 -18.85 23.77
CA SER A 400 -7.90 -19.58 23.07
C SER A 400 -7.04 -18.69 22.16
N GLY A 401 -7.47 -17.45 21.89
CA GLY A 401 -6.72 -16.47 21.11
C GLY A 401 -5.40 -16.09 21.78
N PRO A 402 -4.30 -15.97 21.03
CA PRO A 402 -2.97 -15.81 21.61
C PRO A 402 -2.75 -14.45 22.29
N TRP A 403 -3.60 -13.45 21.99
CA TRP A 403 -3.58 -12.14 22.62
C TRP A 403 -4.73 -11.88 23.61
N TYR A 404 -5.56 -12.88 23.93
CA TYR A 404 -6.74 -12.69 24.77
C TYR A 404 -6.44 -12.14 26.18
N SER A 405 -5.30 -12.52 26.77
CA SER A 405 -4.84 -11.97 28.05
C SER A 405 -4.49 -10.49 28.00
N TYR A 406 -4.28 -9.93 26.81
CA TYR A 406 -3.87 -8.54 26.58
C TYR A 406 -5.01 -7.66 26.03
N ARG A 407 -6.23 -8.20 25.86
CA ARG A 407 -7.36 -7.50 25.20
C ARG A 407 -7.64 -6.09 25.74
N SER A 408 -7.57 -5.88 27.06
CA SER A 408 -7.77 -4.56 27.69
C SER A 408 -6.58 -3.59 27.53
N SER A 409 -5.48 -4.02 26.91
CA SER A 409 -4.32 -3.18 26.59
C SER A 409 -4.18 -2.87 25.09
N ILE A 410 -4.91 -3.60 24.25
CA ILE A 410 -4.87 -3.44 22.79
C ILE A 410 -5.71 -2.22 22.43
N LYS A 411 -5.05 -1.23 21.80
CA LYS A 411 -5.65 0.03 21.33
C LYS A 411 -5.74 0.08 19.81
N ASN A 412 -4.77 -0.53 19.13
CA ASN A 412 -4.70 -0.52 17.67
C ASN A 412 -4.44 -1.94 17.17
N VAL A 413 -5.17 -2.37 16.14
CA VAL A 413 -4.91 -3.62 15.43
C VAL A 413 -4.45 -3.28 14.01
N VAL A 414 -3.30 -3.80 13.58
CA VAL A 414 -2.75 -3.61 12.24
C VAL A 414 -2.57 -4.95 11.56
N ILE A 415 -3.37 -5.24 10.55
CA ILE A 415 -3.24 -6.45 9.74
C ILE A 415 -2.48 -6.09 8.45
N GLU A 416 -1.37 -6.77 8.20
CA GLU A 416 -0.49 -6.48 7.08
C GLU A 416 -0.89 -7.25 5.81
N PRO A 417 -0.58 -6.71 4.60
CA PRO A 417 -0.83 -7.39 3.34
C PRO A 417 -0.27 -8.82 3.31
N GLY A 418 -1.08 -9.77 2.87
CA GLY A 418 -0.76 -11.20 2.81
C GLY A 418 -1.71 -12.05 3.64
N VAL A 419 -2.24 -11.50 4.74
CA VAL A 419 -3.31 -12.14 5.51
C VAL A 419 -4.60 -12.14 4.70
N THR A 420 -5.23 -13.31 4.58
CA THR A 420 -6.40 -13.51 3.70
C THR A 420 -7.73 -13.65 4.44
N ARG A 421 -7.71 -13.99 5.74
CA ARG A 421 -8.94 -14.19 6.53
C ARG A 421 -8.73 -13.88 8.00
N ILE A 422 -9.69 -13.14 8.57
CA ILE A 422 -9.85 -12.94 10.02
C ILE A 422 -10.95 -13.89 10.51
N PRO A 423 -10.70 -14.79 11.48
CA PRO A 423 -11.72 -15.70 12.01
C PRO A 423 -12.74 -14.93 12.86
N GLY A 424 -13.87 -15.57 13.15
CA GLY A 424 -14.80 -15.03 14.14
C GLY A 424 -14.17 -14.98 15.53
N MET A 425 -14.66 -14.05 16.37
CA MET A 425 -14.19 -13.83 17.75
C MET A 425 -12.69 -13.49 17.90
N ALA A 426 -11.98 -13.14 16.81
CA ALA A 426 -10.54 -12.89 16.82
C ALA A 426 -10.11 -11.82 17.83
N PHE A 427 -10.91 -10.76 17.97
CA PHE A 427 -10.67 -9.61 18.84
C PHE A 427 -11.84 -9.38 19.80
N ASP A 428 -12.62 -10.41 20.09
CA ASP A 428 -13.72 -10.35 21.05
C ASP A 428 -13.26 -9.77 22.41
N ASP A 429 -14.06 -8.88 23.00
CA ASP A 429 -13.81 -8.22 24.29
C ASP A 429 -12.52 -7.36 24.32
N CYS A 430 -12.04 -6.89 23.16
CA CYS A 430 -11.01 -5.85 23.08
C CYS A 430 -11.62 -4.45 23.32
N ASP A 431 -12.11 -4.22 24.53
CA ASP A 431 -12.83 -3.02 24.97
C ASP A 431 -12.08 -1.69 24.75
N SER A 432 -10.76 -1.74 24.68
CA SER A 432 -9.86 -0.58 24.53
C SER A 432 -9.43 -0.30 23.09
N LEU A 433 -9.85 -1.14 22.13
CA LEU A 433 -9.49 -1.05 20.72
C LEU A 433 -10.19 0.17 20.08
N THR A 434 -9.41 1.14 19.61
CA THR A 434 -9.90 2.38 18.98
C THR A 434 -9.78 2.37 17.46
N GLU A 435 -8.74 1.71 16.93
CA GLU A 435 -8.45 1.72 15.49
C GLU A 435 -8.07 0.32 14.97
N VAL A 436 -8.55 -0.02 13.76
CA VAL A 436 -8.22 -1.27 13.07
C VAL A 436 -7.77 -0.98 11.65
N THR A 437 -6.63 -1.53 11.22
CA THR A 437 -6.17 -1.50 9.83
C THR A 437 -6.29 -2.88 9.19
N ILE A 438 -7.02 -2.98 8.09
CA ILE A 438 -7.32 -4.22 7.36
C ILE A 438 -6.81 -4.07 5.90
N PRO A 439 -6.01 -5.02 5.37
CA PRO A 439 -5.50 -4.93 4.01
C PRO A 439 -6.49 -5.47 2.99
N SER A 440 -6.39 -5.05 1.71
CA SER A 440 -7.21 -5.59 0.62
C SER A 440 -7.00 -7.09 0.35
N SER A 441 -5.93 -7.69 0.89
CA SER A 441 -5.73 -9.14 0.84
C SER A 441 -6.73 -9.93 1.69
N VAL A 442 -7.36 -9.30 2.69
CA VAL A 442 -8.40 -9.94 3.51
C VAL A 442 -9.69 -10.03 2.70
N ILE A 443 -10.12 -11.25 2.43
CA ILE A 443 -11.31 -11.55 1.61
C ILE A 443 -12.49 -12.08 2.43
N SER A 444 -12.28 -12.42 3.71
CA SER A 444 -13.35 -12.80 4.64
C SER A 444 -13.02 -12.44 6.09
N ILE A 445 -14.06 -12.05 6.83
CA ILE A 445 -14.03 -11.72 8.25
C ILE A 445 -15.17 -12.51 8.90
N GLY A 446 -14.85 -13.33 9.90
CA GLY A 446 -15.84 -14.16 10.58
C GLY A 446 -16.77 -13.36 11.50
N SER A 447 -17.89 -13.98 11.88
CA SER A 447 -18.86 -13.39 12.81
C SER A 447 -18.21 -13.02 14.14
N ASP A 448 -18.64 -11.91 14.74
CA ASP A 448 -18.19 -11.48 16.06
C ASP A 448 -16.66 -11.24 16.15
N ALA A 449 -15.96 -11.08 15.02
CA ALA A 449 -14.52 -10.86 14.99
C ALA A 449 -14.09 -9.65 15.84
N PHE A 450 -14.97 -8.65 15.97
CA PHE A 450 -14.81 -7.46 16.79
C PHE A 450 -16.00 -7.26 17.75
N ASN A 451 -16.59 -8.35 18.24
CA ASN A 451 -17.65 -8.26 19.25
C ASN A 451 -17.13 -7.62 20.55
N ASP A 452 -17.99 -6.86 21.22
CA ASP A 452 -17.68 -6.09 22.44
C ASP A 452 -16.45 -5.15 22.32
N CYS A 453 -16.10 -4.75 21.10
CA CYS A 453 -15.08 -3.73 20.82
C CYS A 453 -15.69 -2.32 20.73
N ASP A 454 -16.36 -1.88 21.79
CA ASP A 454 -17.21 -0.68 21.78
C ASP A 454 -16.43 0.63 21.59
N SER A 455 -15.11 0.63 21.83
CA SER A 455 -14.26 1.81 21.68
C SER A 455 -13.79 2.07 20.25
N ILE A 456 -14.09 1.20 19.28
CA ILE A 456 -13.61 1.37 17.91
C ILE A 456 -14.25 2.62 17.31
N THR A 457 -13.42 3.58 16.92
CA THR A 457 -13.85 4.82 16.26
C THR A 457 -13.53 4.82 14.77
N THR A 458 -12.49 4.11 14.33
CA THR A 458 -12.06 4.14 12.93
C THR A 458 -11.49 2.80 12.44
N VAL A 459 -11.87 2.42 11.22
CA VAL A 459 -11.37 1.26 10.48
C VAL A 459 -10.71 1.75 9.19
N TYR A 460 -9.41 1.50 9.05
CA TYR A 460 -8.66 1.75 7.84
C TYR A 460 -8.68 0.49 6.98
N PHE A 461 -9.29 0.54 5.80
CA PHE A 461 -9.22 -0.54 4.82
C PHE A 461 -8.27 -0.14 3.68
N ASN A 462 -7.15 -0.86 3.55
CA ASN A 462 -6.15 -0.61 2.51
C ASN A 462 -6.59 -1.22 1.16
N GLY A 463 -7.80 -0.92 0.75
CA GLY A 463 -8.43 -1.24 -0.53
C GLY A 463 -9.47 -0.19 -0.88
N THR A 464 -10.22 -0.43 -1.94
CA THR A 464 -11.34 0.39 -2.39
C THR A 464 -12.62 0.05 -1.64
N ARG A 465 -13.57 0.97 -1.63
CA ARG A 465 -14.91 0.71 -1.08
C ARG A 465 -15.63 -0.45 -1.77
N THR A 466 -15.39 -0.65 -3.07
CA THR A 466 -15.96 -1.79 -3.80
C THR A 466 -15.39 -3.12 -3.30
N GLU A 467 -14.08 -3.20 -3.07
CA GLU A 467 -13.44 -4.39 -2.53
C GLU A 467 -13.94 -4.71 -1.11
N TRP A 468 -14.15 -3.69 -0.26
CA TRP A 468 -14.74 -3.89 1.07
C TRP A 468 -16.13 -4.55 1.00
N LEU A 469 -16.97 -4.16 0.04
CA LEU A 469 -18.31 -4.74 -0.16
C LEU A 469 -18.28 -6.17 -0.69
N THR A 470 -17.12 -6.66 -1.15
CA THR A 470 -16.95 -8.04 -1.64
C THR A 470 -16.42 -9.02 -0.59
N ILE A 471 -16.04 -8.53 0.60
CA ILE A 471 -15.62 -9.38 1.71
C ILE A 471 -16.80 -10.29 2.10
N THR A 472 -16.61 -11.61 2.04
CA THR A 472 -17.68 -12.60 2.21
C THR A 472 -17.60 -13.29 3.56
N GLU A 473 -18.43 -12.83 4.51
CA GLU A 473 -19.14 -13.57 5.58
C GLU A 473 -19.87 -12.53 6.45
N TYR A 474 -21.17 -12.75 6.68
CA TYR A 474 -22.12 -11.89 7.42
C TYR A 474 -22.38 -10.47 6.86
N ILE A 475 -23.56 -9.95 7.16
CA ILE A 475 -23.97 -8.59 6.76
C ILE A 475 -22.98 -7.62 7.44
N ILE A 476 -22.20 -6.87 6.65
CA ILE A 476 -21.21 -5.88 7.12
C ILE A 476 -21.79 -4.94 8.22
N GLY A 477 -23.12 -4.78 8.26
CA GLY A 477 -23.84 -4.01 9.27
C GLY A 477 -23.72 -4.49 10.72
N ASP A 478 -23.33 -5.75 10.98
CA ASP A 478 -23.20 -6.30 12.34
C ASP A 478 -21.74 -6.58 12.74
N LEU A 479 -20.75 -6.14 11.94
CA LEU A 479 -19.34 -6.45 12.21
C LEU A 479 -18.77 -5.66 13.40
N PHE A 480 -19.29 -4.46 13.64
CA PHE A 480 -18.88 -3.57 14.72
C PHE A 480 -20.10 -3.01 15.42
N ASN A 481 -20.18 -3.18 16.74
CA ASN A 481 -21.27 -2.64 17.55
C ASN A 481 -21.32 -1.09 17.55
N SER A 482 -20.17 -0.44 17.36
CA SER A 482 -20.01 1.02 17.50
C SER A 482 -20.24 1.83 16.21
N GLU A 483 -20.56 1.18 15.09
CA GLU A 483 -20.59 1.78 13.74
C GLU A 483 -19.37 2.70 13.47
N PRO A 484 -18.13 2.20 13.39
CA PRO A 484 -16.94 3.04 13.26
C PRO A 484 -16.85 3.72 11.90
N ALA A 485 -16.12 4.84 11.83
CA ALA A 485 -15.80 5.47 10.56
C ALA A 485 -14.90 4.54 9.73
N MET A 486 -15.10 4.48 8.41
CA MET A 486 -14.27 3.68 7.52
C MET A 486 -13.45 4.56 6.59
N VAL A 487 -12.18 4.27 6.41
CA VAL A 487 -11.28 5.01 5.51
C VAL A 487 -10.70 4.06 4.46
N PHE A 488 -10.75 4.46 3.19
CA PHE A 488 -10.29 3.67 2.05
C PHE A 488 -9.03 4.27 1.40
N ASN A 489 -8.26 3.46 0.67
CA ASN A 489 -7.01 3.88 0.04
C ASN A 489 -7.16 4.96 -1.04
N ASP A 490 -8.33 5.05 -1.67
CA ASP A 490 -8.64 6.08 -2.67
C ASP A 490 -9.01 7.45 -2.06
N GLY A 491 -8.90 7.58 -0.74
CA GLY A 491 -9.28 8.77 0.02
C GLY A 491 -10.79 8.89 0.27
N SER A 492 -11.60 7.93 -0.18
CA SER A 492 -13.00 7.85 0.20
C SER A 492 -13.15 7.36 1.65
N HIS A 493 -14.25 7.73 2.30
CA HIS A 493 -14.54 7.31 3.68
C HIS A 493 -16.05 7.19 3.94
N ILE A 494 -16.42 6.42 4.96
CA ILE A 494 -17.78 6.33 5.51
C ILE A 494 -17.77 6.91 6.91
N HIS A 495 -18.72 7.79 7.22
CA HIS A 495 -18.92 8.31 8.57
C HIS A 495 -19.56 7.25 9.47
N GLY A 496 -19.00 7.06 10.66
CA GLY A 496 -19.49 6.13 11.66
C GLY A 496 -20.40 6.81 12.69
N GLY A 497 -21.45 6.12 13.16
CA GLY A 497 -22.62 6.57 13.94
C GLY A 497 -22.43 7.72 14.96
N GLY A 498 -22.16 8.94 14.48
CA GLY A 498 -21.99 10.13 15.31
C GLY A 498 -20.59 10.37 15.88
N THR A 499 -19.55 9.72 15.35
CA THR A 499 -18.14 9.98 15.71
C THR A 499 -17.49 10.98 14.75
N LYS A 500 -16.51 11.75 15.27
CA LYS A 500 -15.78 12.74 14.47
C LYS A 500 -14.83 12.03 13.51
N CYS A 501 -15.03 12.25 12.21
CA CYS A 501 -14.18 11.66 11.18
C CYS A 501 -12.76 12.25 11.25
N ALA A 502 -11.75 11.40 11.44
CA ALA A 502 -10.35 11.82 11.45
C ALA A 502 -9.86 12.36 10.08
N VAL A 503 -10.57 12.02 8.98
CA VAL A 503 -10.20 12.42 7.60
C VAL A 503 -10.71 13.82 7.26
N CYS A 504 -12.00 14.07 7.41
CA CYS A 504 -12.60 15.36 7.03
C CYS A 504 -12.93 16.29 8.21
N GLY A 505 -12.76 15.83 9.45
CA GLY A 505 -13.07 16.59 10.66
C GLY A 505 -14.56 16.77 10.96
N LEU A 506 -15.45 16.20 10.14
CA LEU A 506 -16.90 16.27 10.30
C LEU A 506 -17.44 15.07 11.06
N VAL A 507 -18.53 15.26 11.80
CA VAL A 507 -19.26 14.17 12.47
C VAL A 507 -20.33 13.67 11.51
N GLY A 508 -20.65 12.38 11.47
CA GLY A 508 -21.74 11.92 10.61
C GLY A 508 -22.22 10.51 10.92
N GLY A 509 -23.18 10.01 10.17
CA GLY A 509 -23.70 8.65 10.32
C GLY A 509 -24.85 8.38 9.38
N THR A 510 -25.66 7.37 9.69
CA THR A 510 -26.87 7.04 8.92
C THR A 510 -28.13 7.53 9.63
N CYS A 511 -29.16 7.89 8.85
CA CYS A 511 -30.48 8.28 9.33
C CYS A 511 -31.61 7.69 8.47
N GLY A 512 -31.29 6.63 7.72
CA GLY A 512 -32.12 5.88 6.77
C GLY A 512 -31.27 4.79 6.12
N THR A 513 -31.88 3.84 5.40
CA THR A 513 -31.14 2.74 4.75
C THR A 513 -30.06 3.26 3.80
N ASP A 514 -30.40 4.26 2.99
CA ASP A 514 -29.50 4.90 2.02
C ASP A 514 -29.41 6.43 2.25
N VAL A 515 -29.78 6.88 3.46
CA VAL A 515 -29.78 8.29 3.85
C VAL A 515 -28.81 8.48 5.00
N LYS A 516 -27.93 9.47 4.86
CA LYS A 516 -26.82 9.78 5.74
C LYS A 516 -26.92 11.20 6.26
N TRP A 517 -26.24 11.46 7.37
CA TRP A 517 -26.11 12.79 7.93
C TRP A 517 -24.65 13.12 8.19
N VAL A 518 -24.31 14.41 8.07
CA VAL A 518 -22.99 14.97 8.37
C VAL A 518 -23.18 16.31 9.06
N LEU A 519 -22.53 16.52 10.18
CA LEU A 519 -22.50 17.77 10.93
C LEU A 519 -21.13 18.41 10.84
N ASP A 520 -21.12 19.66 10.36
CA ASP A 520 -20.02 20.59 10.56
C ASP A 520 -20.22 21.33 11.88
N GLU A 521 -19.47 20.93 12.90
CA GLU A 521 -19.53 21.52 14.24
C GLU A 521 -19.06 22.99 14.29
N ILE A 522 -18.24 23.43 13.31
CA ILE A 522 -17.75 24.82 13.25
C ILE A 522 -18.87 25.74 12.79
N THR A 523 -19.58 25.34 11.74
CA THR A 523 -20.69 26.14 11.19
C THR A 523 -22.03 25.87 11.90
N GLY A 524 -22.17 24.71 12.55
CA GLY A 524 -23.43 24.22 13.10
C GLY A 524 -24.39 23.72 12.02
N THR A 525 -23.88 23.29 10.86
CA THR A 525 -24.69 22.85 9.73
C THR A 525 -24.79 21.32 9.68
N LEU A 526 -26.01 20.80 9.83
CA LEU A 526 -26.36 19.39 9.67
C LEU A 526 -26.84 19.14 8.24
N THR A 527 -26.05 18.42 7.45
CA THR A 527 -26.38 18.01 6.09
C THR A 527 -26.92 16.59 6.06
N ILE A 528 -28.12 16.38 5.55
CA ILE A 528 -28.74 15.08 5.28
C ILE A 528 -28.67 14.81 3.78
N SER A 529 -28.05 13.69 3.38
CA SER A 529 -27.76 13.35 1.98
C SER A 529 -27.99 11.88 1.69
N GLY A 530 -28.05 11.50 0.41
CA GLY A 530 -28.31 10.12 -0.01
C GLY A 530 -29.66 9.99 -0.72
N THR A 531 -30.15 8.75 -0.86
CA THR A 531 -31.35 8.45 -1.63
C THR A 531 -32.42 7.77 -0.77
N GLY A 532 -33.65 8.25 -0.81
CA GLY A 532 -34.77 7.61 -0.13
C GLY A 532 -35.19 8.29 1.18
N LYS A 533 -35.78 7.52 2.09
CA LYS A 533 -36.50 8.03 3.26
C LYS A 533 -35.62 8.08 4.51
N MET A 534 -35.74 9.13 5.29
CA MET A 534 -35.26 9.15 6.67
C MET A 534 -36.12 8.21 7.56
N LYS A 535 -35.52 7.68 8.63
CA LYS A 535 -36.23 6.95 9.71
C LYS A 535 -37.12 7.92 10.52
N ASP A 536 -38.16 7.38 11.13
CA ASP A 536 -39.04 8.10 12.08
C ASP A 536 -38.51 7.96 13.51
N TYR A 537 -38.68 9.00 14.34
CA TYR A 537 -38.02 9.12 15.66
C TYR A 537 -39.01 9.29 16.83
N ASP A 538 -40.15 8.60 16.76
CA ASP A 538 -41.20 8.66 17.80
C ASP A 538 -40.70 8.17 19.18
N MET A 539 -40.04 7.00 19.19
CA MET A 539 -39.49 6.34 20.40
C MET A 539 -37.96 6.31 20.42
N ASP A 540 -37.31 6.42 19.26
CA ASP A 540 -35.85 6.33 19.12
C ASP A 540 -35.22 7.73 19.12
N PRO A 541 -34.06 7.93 19.78
CA PRO A 541 -33.35 9.20 19.71
C PRO A 541 -32.81 9.43 18.29
N VAL A 542 -32.85 10.68 17.84
CA VAL A 542 -32.23 11.08 16.56
C VAL A 542 -30.70 10.86 16.61
N PRO A 543 -30.05 10.51 15.49
CA PRO A 543 -28.60 10.20 15.48
C PRO A 543 -27.70 11.36 15.94
N TRP A 544 -28.16 12.59 15.79
CA TRP A 544 -27.44 13.81 16.18
C TRP A 544 -27.83 14.37 17.56
N ILE A 545 -28.52 13.59 18.41
CA ILE A 545 -29.06 14.06 19.70
C ILE A 545 -28.00 14.73 20.60
N ARG A 546 -26.77 14.21 20.62
CA ARG A 546 -25.66 14.74 21.44
C ARG A 546 -25.20 16.13 20.98
N TYR A 547 -25.46 16.47 19.72
CA TYR A 547 -25.04 17.70 19.09
C TYR A 547 -26.20 18.68 18.90
N SER A 548 -27.41 18.33 19.35
CA SER A 548 -28.64 19.06 19.02
C SER A 548 -28.59 20.55 19.43
N SER A 549 -27.92 20.87 20.53
CA SER A 549 -27.71 22.25 20.99
C SER A 549 -26.74 23.06 20.12
N SER A 550 -25.90 22.42 19.31
CA SER A 550 -24.93 23.08 18.41
C SER A 550 -25.47 23.31 16.99
N ILE A 551 -26.55 22.62 16.62
CA ILE A 551 -27.13 22.66 15.28
C ILE A 551 -27.91 23.97 15.09
N LYS A 552 -27.51 24.73 14.06
CA LYS A 552 -28.09 26.02 13.68
C LYS A 552 -28.78 25.97 12.32
N ASN A 553 -28.26 25.15 11.42
CA ASN A 553 -28.76 24.99 10.06
C ASN A 553 -28.93 23.51 9.73
N VAL A 554 -30.00 23.17 9.02
CA VAL A 554 -30.18 21.84 8.44
C VAL A 554 -30.23 21.96 6.92
N VAL A 555 -29.58 21.06 6.19
CA VAL A 555 -29.61 20.99 4.72
C VAL A 555 -30.00 19.59 4.30
N ILE A 556 -31.17 19.42 3.70
CA ILE A 556 -31.64 18.17 3.09
C ILE A 556 -31.30 18.22 1.61
N GLU A 557 -30.34 17.42 1.18
CA GLU A 557 -29.82 17.40 -0.19
C GLU A 557 -30.74 16.64 -1.17
N PRO A 558 -30.57 16.87 -2.50
CA PRO A 558 -31.25 16.09 -3.52
C PRO A 558 -31.01 14.58 -3.38
N GLY A 559 -32.10 13.82 -3.51
CA GLY A 559 -32.14 12.37 -3.39
C GLY A 559 -32.95 11.88 -2.18
N VAL A 560 -32.98 12.66 -1.10
CA VAL A 560 -33.84 12.38 0.06
C VAL A 560 -35.30 12.63 -0.33
N THR A 561 -36.17 11.65 -0.09
CA THR A 561 -37.58 11.67 -0.50
C THR A 561 -38.57 11.86 0.65
N ARG A 562 -38.17 11.53 1.90
CA ARG A 562 -38.99 11.77 3.10
C ARG A 562 -38.13 12.25 4.26
N ILE A 563 -38.58 13.29 4.95
CA ILE A 563 -38.10 13.68 6.28
C ILE A 563 -38.89 12.88 7.31
N GLY A 564 -38.22 12.23 8.26
CA GLY A 564 -38.88 11.37 9.24
C GLY A 564 -39.50 12.14 10.40
N ASP A 565 -40.44 11.49 11.08
CA ASP A 565 -41.20 12.08 12.18
C ASP A 565 -40.26 12.49 13.33
N TYR A 566 -40.53 13.63 13.98
CA TYR A 566 -39.75 14.20 15.10
C TYR A 566 -38.25 14.48 14.84
N ALA A 567 -37.79 14.45 13.58
CA ALA A 567 -36.36 14.48 13.23
C ALA A 567 -35.56 15.68 13.81
N PHE A 568 -36.16 16.86 13.96
CA PHE A 568 -35.45 18.05 14.44
C PHE A 568 -35.96 18.59 15.78
N ARG A 569 -36.86 17.85 16.47
CA ARG A 569 -37.37 18.21 17.81
C ARG A 569 -36.29 18.65 18.81
N PRO A 570 -35.15 17.95 18.96
CA PRO A 570 -34.17 18.31 19.99
C PRO A 570 -33.27 19.50 19.63
N CYS A 571 -33.38 20.07 18.43
CA CYS A 571 -32.47 21.10 17.92
C CYS A 571 -32.91 22.52 18.34
N GLU A 572 -32.80 22.86 19.62
CA GLU A 572 -33.30 24.12 20.21
C GLU A 572 -32.75 25.42 19.57
N ASN A 573 -31.56 25.36 18.96
CA ASN A 573 -30.90 26.51 18.33
C ASN A 573 -31.05 26.54 16.80
N LEU A 574 -31.92 25.69 16.24
CA LEU A 574 -32.16 25.63 14.80
C LEU A 574 -32.81 26.93 14.31
N THR A 575 -32.14 27.58 13.35
CA THR A 575 -32.58 28.85 12.77
C THR A 575 -33.06 28.72 11.33
N GLU A 576 -32.52 27.76 10.58
CA GLU A 576 -32.80 27.61 9.15
C GLU A 576 -32.75 26.13 8.73
N VAL A 577 -33.69 25.73 7.86
CA VAL A 577 -33.73 24.40 7.25
C VAL A 577 -33.86 24.56 5.75
N THR A 578 -32.96 23.96 5.00
CA THR A 578 -33.02 23.92 3.53
C THR A 578 -33.51 22.55 3.11
N ILE A 579 -34.60 22.50 2.35
CA ILE A 579 -35.25 21.26 1.89
C ILE A 579 -35.13 21.18 0.35
N SER A 580 -34.55 20.09 -0.16
CA SER A 580 -34.48 19.84 -1.60
C SER A 580 -35.86 19.54 -2.23
N SER A 581 -36.01 19.83 -3.52
CA SER A 581 -37.21 19.49 -4.30
C SER A 581 -37.48 18.00 -4.44
N SER A 582 -36.53 17.13 -4.09
CA SER A 582 -36.72 15.68 -4.09
C SER A 582 -37.59 15.16 -2.95
N VAL A 583 -37.80 15.96 -1.90
CA VAL A 583 -38.64 15.59 -0.76
C VAL A 583 -40.11 15.65 -1.19
N THR A 584 -40.79 14.51 -1.09
CA THR A 584 -42.21 14.35 -1.44
C THR A 584 -43.10 14.14 -0.22
N SER A 585 -42.51 13.92 0.96
CA SER A 585 -43.25 13.88 2.23
C SER A 585 -42.40 14.40 3.40
N ILE A 586 -43.04 15.09 4.34
CA ILE A 586 -42.42 15.56 5.58
C ILE A 586 -43.18 14.91 6.74
N GLY A 587 -42.43 14.27 7.62
CA GLY A 587 -42.95 13.59 8.79
C GLY A 587 -43.58 14.53 9.81
N ASP A 588 -44.30 13.93 10.74
CA ASP A 588 -45.08 14.66 11.73
C ASP A 588 -44.16 15.28 12.78
N TYR A 589 -44.53 16.49 13.24
CA TYR A 589 -43.90 17.15 14.38
C TYR A 589 -42.38 17.37 14.26
N ILE A 590 -41.85 17.55 13.04
CA ILE A 590 -40.39 17.68 12.82
C ILE A 590 -39.75 18.87 13.56
N PHE A 591 -40.51 19.92 13.88
CA PHE A 591 -40.07 21.10 14.63
C PHE A 591 -40.79 21.30 15.97
N ILE A 592 -41.50 20.29 16.47
CA ILE A 592 -42.11 20.39 17.81
C ILE A 592 -41.02 20.71 18.83
N ASP A 593 -41.32 21.57 19.80
CA ASP A 593 -40.36 22.07 20.82
C ASP A 593 -39.14 22.86 20.30
N VAL A 594 -38.98 23.07 18.99
CA VAL A 594 -37.99 23.98 18.40
C VAL A 594 -38.49 25.42 18.54
N THR A 595 -38.62 25.89 19.78
CA THR A 595 -38.96 27.27 20.10
C THR A 595 -37.71 27.99 20.55
N THR A 596 -37.24 28.94 19.75
CA THR A 596 -36.17 29.83 20.21
C THR A 596 -36.69 30.65 21.40
N VAL A 597 -35.78 31.12 22.27
CA VAL A 597 -36.03 31.92 23.50
C VAL A 597 -36.84 33.23 23.26
N ARG A 598 -37.36 33.46 22.05
CA ARG A 598 -38.12 34.65 21.62
C ARG A 598 -39.34 34.35 20.74
N GLY A 599 -39.76 33.09 20.58
CA GLY A 599 -40.91 32.73 19.74
C GLY A 599 -40.67 32.89 18.23
N VAL A 600 -39.41 32.71 17.78
CA VAL A 600 -39.05 32.74 16.35
C VAL A 600 -38.84 31.31 15.86
N PHE A 601 -39.62 30.91 14.85
CA PHE A 601 -39.59 29.58 14.23
C PHE A 601 -38.49 29.50 13.16
N PRO A 602 -37.85 28.33 12.95
CA PRO A 602 -36.82 28.18 11.94
C PRO A 602 -37.35 28.48 10.54
N LYS A 603 -36.57 29.22 9.75
CA LYS A 603 -36.91 29.53 8.37
C LYS A 603 -36.74 28.29 7.51
N VAL A 604 -37.74 27.94 6.69
CA VAL A 604 -37.66 26.80 5.78
C VAL A 604 -37.37 27.30 4.35
N ASN A 605 -36.18 27.05 3.84
CA ASN A 605 -35.84 27.29 2.44
C ASN A 605 -36.16 26.05 1.61
N TYR A 606 -37.18 26.11 0.77
CA TYR A 606 -37.44 25.02 -0.17
C TYR A 606 -36.79 25.29 -1.52
N ASN A 607 -35.96 24.34 -1.97
CA ASN A 607 -35.23 24.39 -3.23
C ASN A 607 -36.03 23.78 -4.42
N GLY A 608 -37.35 23.74 -4.32
CA GLY A 608 -38.27 23.42 -5.42
C GLY A 608 -39.24 24.58 -5.71
N THR A 609 -40.20 24.35 -6.60
CA THR A 609 -41.26 25.33 -6.92
C THR A 609 -42.37 25.30 -5.87
N ARG A 610 -43.28 26.26 -5.93
CA ARG A 610 -44.44 26.32 -5.03
C ARG A 610 -45.40 25.15 -5.26
N GLU A 611 -45.59 24.76 -6.51
CA GLU A 611 -46.43 23.66 -6.94
C GLU A 611 -45.90 22.34 -6.37
N GLN A 612 -44.58 22.15 -6.46
CA GLN A 612 -43.92 21.00 -5.84
C GLN A 612 -44.09 20.99 -4.33
N TRP A 613 -44.05 22.14 -3.66
CA TRP A 613 -44.31 22.23 -2.21
C TRP A 613 -45.75 21.88 -1.85
N SER A 614 -46.74 22.33 -2.63
CA SER A 614 -48.14 21.97 -2.40
C SER A 614 -48.44 20.49 -2.60
N ASP A 615 -47.59 19.79 -3.35
CA ASP A 615 -47.70 18.34 -3.58
C ASP A 615 -46.97 17.50 -2.51
N ILE A 616 -46.23 18.13 -1.59
CA ILE A 616 -45.59 17.43 -0.47
C ILE A 616 -46.67 17.00 0.51
N SER A 617 -46.67 15.71 0.86
CA SER A 617 -47.54 15.20 1.93
C SER A 617 -46.94 15.50 3.30
N PHE A 618 -47.63 16.28 4.14
CA PHE A 618 -47.24 16.52 5.54
C PHE A 618 -48.45 16.95 6.39
N ASP A 619 -48.42 16.68 7.70
CA ASP A 619 -49.37 17.28 8.64
C ASP A 619 -49.06 18.79 8.78
N PRO A 620 -50.03 19.70 8.55
CA PRO A 620 -49.86 21.13 8.74
C PRO A 620 -49.24 21.57 10.08
N GLU A 621 -49.39 20.78 11.15
CA GLU A 621 -48.78 21.04 12.47
C GLU A 621 -47.25 20.89 12.46
N SER A 622 -46.69 20.17 11.49
CA SER A 622 -45.26 19.83 11.41
C SER A 622 -44.36 21.01 11.05
N ILE A 623 -44.92 22.06 10.44
CA ILE A 623 -44.23 23.27 9.98
C ILE A 623 -44.96 24.57 10.39
N TYR A 624 -45.75 24.49 11.45
CA TYR A 624 -46.59 25.57 11.96
C TYR A 624 -45.76 26.81 12.29
N GLU A 625 -46.18 27.99 11.80
CA GLU A 625 -45.52 29.30 11.96
C GLU A 625 -44.13 29.48 11.30
N ASN A 626 -43.58 28.45 10.65
CA ASN A 626 -42.30 28.54 9.94
C ASN A 626 -42.43 29.34 8.62
N PRO A 627 -41.66 30.42 8.41
CA PRO A 627 -41.69 31.13 7.12
C PRO A 627 -41.02 30.28 6.03
N ILE A 628 -41.78 29.94 4.98
CA ILE A 628 -41.26 29.18 3.85
C ILE A 628 -40.75 30.15 2.79
N CYS A 629 -39.48 30.01 2.43
CA CYS A 629 -38.80 30.80 1.43
C CYS A 629 -38.46 29.91 0.23
N PHE A 630 -38.84 30.37 -0.95
CA PHE A 630 -38.54 29.68 -2.21
C PHE A 630 -37.32 30.33 -2.87
N ARG A 631 -36.69 29.59 -3.79
CA ARG A 631 -35.46 30.02 -4.47
C ARG A 631 -35.63 31.33 -5.28
N ASP A 632 -36.87 31.65 -5.67
CA ASP A 632 -37.27 32.90 -6.34
C ASP A 632 -37.32 34.13 -5.40
N GLY A 633 -36.90 33.96 -4.14
CA GLY A 633 -36.89 35.01 -3.10
C GLY A 633 -38.26 35.31 -2.51
N ARG A 634 -39.31 34.60 -2.93
CA ARG A 634 -40.67 34.80 -2.43
C ARG A 634 -40.84 34.09 -1.10
N ARG A 635 -41.62 34.74 -0.23
CA ARG A 635 -41.99 34.22 1.09
C ARG A 635 -43.45 33.82 1.08
N LEU A 636 -43.71 32.60 1.53
CA LEU A 636 -45.05 32.12 1.86
C LEU A 636 -45.18 32.05 3.37
N ARG A 637 -46.14 32.82 3.88
CA ARG A 637 -46.65 32.65 5.24
C ARG A 637 -47.74 31.60 5.19
N VAL A 638 -47.82 30.77 6.22
CA VAL A 638 -48.84 29.72 6.35
C VAL A 638 -49.44 29.81 7.75
N GLY A 639 -50.74 29.53 7.87
CA GLY A 639 -51.41 29.37 9.16
C GLY A 639 -52.73 28.62 9.02
N LYS A 640 -53.46 28.43 10.13
CA LYS A 640 -54.79 27.79 10.15
C LYS A 640 -55.89 28.84 10.14
N CYS A 641 -57.02 28.52 9.51
CA CYS A 641 -58.23 29.36 9.52
C CYS A 641 -59.53 28.58 9.73
N GLY A 642 -59.41 27.28 10.02
CA GLY A 642 -60.45 26.31 10.36
C GLY A 642 -59.77 25.02 10.81
N ASP A 643 -60.51 24.07 11.38
CA ASP A 643 -59.91 22.84 11.92
C ASP A 643 -59.12 22.05 10.85
N ASP A 644 -59.69 21.99 9.65
CA ASP A 644 -59.11 21.35 8.46
C ASP A 644 -58.83 22.34 7.31
N LEU A 645 -58.73 23.64 7.64
CA LEU A 645 -58.44 24.71 6.68
C LEU A 645 -57.14 25.42 7.00
N ILE A 646 -56.28 25.53 5.99
CA ILE A 646 -55.04 26.29 6.02
C ILE A 646 -55.11 27.49 5.09
N TRP A 647 -54.37 28.53 5.44
CA TRP A 647 -54.17 29.68 4.58
C TRP A 647 -52.69 29.82 4.23
N THR A 648 -52.40 30.28 3.02
CA THR A 648 -51.05 30.68 2.60
C THR A 648 -51.07 32.09 2.03
N PHE A 649 -50.12 32.94 2.40
CA PHE A 649 -50.00 34.31 1.88
C PHE A 649 -48.69 34.51 1.14
N ASN A 650 -48.79 34.89 -0.12
CA ASN A 650 -47.66 35.30 -0.94
C ASN A 650 -47.41 36.80 -0.75
N ASP A 651 -46.34 37.11 -0.02
CA ASP A 651 -45.93 38.47 0.32
C ASP A 651 -45.64 39.35 -0.92
N THR A 652 -45.32 38.74 -2.07
CA THR A 652 -44.90 39.42 -3.30
C THR A 652 -46.10 39.75 -4.20
N THR A 653 -46.98 38.78 -4.42
CA THR A 653 -48.17 38.97 -5.28
C THR A 653 -49.33 39.62 -4.52
N GLY A 654 -49.32 39.54 -3.18
CA GLY A 654 -50.47 39.89 -2.36
C GLY A 654 -51.60 38.86 -2.46
N THR A 655 -51.28 37.62 -2.81
CA THR A 655 -52.28 36.54 -2.94
C THR A 655 -52.40 35.76 -1.65
N LEU A 656 -53.60 35.75 -1.06
CA LEU A 656 -53.98 34.87 0.03
C LEU A 656 -54.72 33.65 -0.55
N THR A 657 -54.31 32.44 -0.22
CA THR A 657 -54.94 31.20 -0.67
C THR A 657 -55.47 30.44 0.53
N ILE A 658 -56.75 30.07 0.52
CA ILE A 658 -57.38 29.20 1.52
C ILE A 658 -57.57 27.82 0.90
N SER A 659 -57.07 26.79 1.54
CA SER A 659 -57.11 25.40 1.07
C SER A 659 -57.43 24.43 2.20
N GLY A 660 -57.95 23.26 1.85
CA GLY A 660 -58.48 22.28 2.79
C GLY A 660 -59.99 22.07 2.60
N THR A 661 -60.61 21.34 3.52
CA THR A 661 -62.04 21.01 3.48
C THR A 661 -62.72 21.41 4.77
N GLY A 662 -63.81 22.19 4.72
CA GLY A 662 -64.60 22.53 5.91
C GLY A 662 -64.93 24.02 6.05
N GLU A 663 -65.27 24.43 7.27
CA GLU A 663 -65.68 25.79 7.61
C GLU A 663 -64.52 26.63 8.14
N MET A 664 -64.42 27.89 7.72
CA MET A 664 -63.52 28.86 8.34
C MET A 664 -64.07 29.33 9.70
N TYR A 665 -63.19 29.61 10.66
CA TYR A 665 -63.54 30.20 11.96
C TYR A 665 -64.23 31.57 11.82
N ASP A 666 -65.07 31.92 12.80
CA ASP A 666 -65.70 33.26 12.91
C ASP A 666 -64.81 34.24 13.70
N TYR A 667 -64.71 35.49 13.25
CA TYR A 667 -63.72 36.47 13.75
C TYR A 667 -64.36 37.76 14.33
N TYR A 668 -64.95 37.70 15.52
CA TYR A 668 -65.74 38.82 16.08
C TYR A 668 -64.92 39.98 16.71
N ASN A 669 -65.46 41.20 16.61
CA ASN A 669 -65.07 42.35 17.43
C ASN A 669 -66.22 42.77 18.36
N ILE A 670 -66.09 42.52 19.66
CA ILE A 670 -67.00 43.02 20.70
C ILE A 670 -66.27 44.11 21.47
N ALA A 671 -66.96 45.22 21.73
CA ALA A 671 -66.48 46.42 22.41
C ALA A 671 -65.58 46.16 23.66
N GLY A 672 -64.26 46.04 23.45
CA GLY A 672 -63.24 46.35 24.45
C GLY A 672 -62.44 45.20 25.12
N ILE A 673 -62.66 43.91 24.86
CA ILE A 673 -61.84 42.81 25.47
C ILE A 673 -61.65 41.62 24.49
N TYR A 674 -60.39 41.39 24.07
CA TYR A 674 -59.81 40.33 23.20
C TYR A 674 -60.48 39.99 21.85
N VAL A 675 -59.70 40.14 20.77
CA VAL A 675 -60.12 40.04 19.36
C VAL A 675 -59.69 38.67 18.79
N PHE A 676 -60.62 37.84 18.32
CA PHE A 676 -60.28 36.81 17.31
C PHE A 676 -60.20 37.55 15.98
N SER A 677 -59.02 38.07 15.64
CA SER A 677 -58.74 38.59 14.31
C SER A 677 -58.02 37.51 13.51
N PRO A 678 -58.33 37.32 12.22
CA PRO A 678 -57.54 36.41 11.41
C PRO A 678 -56.09 36.92 11.37
N GLU A 679 -55.13 35.99 11.34
CA GLU A 679 -53.69 36.32 11.42
C GLU A 679 -53.24 37.28 10.29
N TRP A 680 -53.90 37.17 9.14
CA TRP A 680 -53.67 38.05 7.99
C TRP A 680 -54.15 39.49 8.17
N ASN A 681 -54.83 39.83 9.28
CA ASN A 681 -55.12 41.23 9.61
C ASN A 681 -53.85 42.06 9.76
N SER A 682 -52.75 41.47 10.24
CA SER A 682 -51.45 42.16 10.37
C SER A 682 -50.86 42.60 9.01
N PHE A 683 -51.34 42.03 7.89
CA PHE A 683 -50.91 42.36 6.54
C PHE A 683 -52.09 42.51 5.56
N SER A 684 -53.30 42.82 6.05
CA SER A 684 -54.52 42.81 5.24
C SER A 684 -54.49 43.83 4.10
N SER A 685 -53.81 44.96 4.29
CA SER A 685 -53.58 45.99 3.28
C SER A 685 -52.76 45.50 2.09
N ARG A 686 -52.08 44.35 2.19
CA ARG A 686 -51.28 43.76 1.12
C ARG A 686 -52.02 42.67 0.37
N ILE A 687 -53.18 42.23 0.86
CA ILE A 687 -54.01 41.23 0.19
C ILE A 687 -54.72 41.91 -0.98
N LYS A 688 -54.33 41.51 -2.19
CA LYS A 688 -54.89 41.97 -3.46
C LYS A 688 -55.78 40.92 -4.10
N THR A 689 -55.46 39.66 -3.87
CA THR A 689 -56.11 38.51 -4.49
C THR A 689 -56.39 37.45 -3.44
N LEU A 690 -57.60 36.89 -3.44
CA LEU A 690 -57.98 35.77 -2.60
C LEU A 690 -58.25 34.56 -3.49
N VAL A 691 -57.66 33.41 -3.18
CA VAL A 691 -57.96 32.13 -3.83
C VAL A 691 -58.65 31.25 -2.81
N ILE A 692 -59.82 30.71 -3.15
CA ILE A 692 -60.59 29.83 -2.29
C ILE A 692 -60.66 28.46 -2.94
N GLY A 693 -60.17 27.45 -2.22
CA GLY A 693 -60.19 26.05 -2.66
C GLY A 693 -61.59 25.45 -2.64
N SER A 694 -61.75 24.36 -3.39
CA SER A 694 -63.03 23.68 -3.63
C SER A 694 -63.67 23.05 -2.40
N GLY A 695 -62.87 22.74 -1.38
CA GLY A 695 -63.34 22.12 -0.13
C GLY A 695 -63.90 23.11 0.90
N VAL A 696 -63.78 24.42 0.68
CA VAL A 696 -64.26 25.43 1.63
C VAL A 696 -65.79 25.52 1.54
N THR A 697 -66.49 25.16 2.62
CA THR A 697 -67.96 25.15 2.66
C THR A 697 -68.55 26.42 3.27
N ARG A 698 -67.79 27.12 4.13
CA ARG A 698 -68.21 28.38 4.75
C ARG A 698 -67.02 29.32 4.99
N ILE A 699 -67.25 30.60 4.71
CA ILE A 699 -66.35 31.70 5.09
C ILE A 699 -66.92 32.31 6.37
N GLY A 700 -66.13 32.36 7.44
CA GLY A 700 -66.57 32.85 8.75
C GLY A 700 -66.85 34.35 8.77
N ASP A 701 -67.58 34.79 9.80
CA ASP A 701 -67.89 36.20 10.06
C ASP A 701 -66.59 37.02 10.13
N ASP A 702 -66.60 38.22 9.55
CA ASP A 702 -65.50 39.21 9.61
C ASP A 702 -64.12 38.80 9.03
N ALA A 703 -63.97 37.58 8.48
CA ALA A 703 -62.71 37.01 8.00
C ALA A 703 -61.93 37.90 6.99
N PHE A 704 -62.65 38.61 6.12
CA PHE A 704 -62.08 39.51 5.12
C PHE A 704 -62.58 40.95 5.26
N ARG A 705 -63.06 41.37 6.44
CA ARG A 705 -63.66 42.70 6.64
C ARG A 705 -62.73 43.86 6.29
N ILE A 706 -61.43 43.74 6.61
CA ILE A 706 -60.45 44.83 6.50
C ILE A 706 -59.41 44.60 5.39
N CYS A 707 -59.74 43.76 4.41
CA CYS A 707 -58.90 43.49 3.25
C CYS A 707 -59.18 44.51 2.13
N GLU A 708 -58.99 45.81 2.42
CA GLU A 708 -59.45 46.91 1.56
C GLU A 708 -58.91 46.89 0.12
N ASN A 709 -57.75 46.27 -0.10
CA ASN A 709 -57.13 46.15 -1.43
C ASN A 709 -57.50 44.85 -2.17
N LEU A 710 -58.35 44.00 -1.59
CA LEU A 710 -58.83 42.78 -2.22
C LEU A 710 -59.76 43.15 -3.39
N THR A 711 -59.28 42.93 -4.62
CA THR A 711 -60.01 43.29 -5.85
C THR A 711 -60.38 42.08 -6.69
N LYS A 712 -59.71 40.94 -6.47
CA LYS A 712 -59.91 39.70 -7.22
C LYS A 712 -60.09 38.51 -6.28
N VAL A 713 -61.12 37.71 -6.53
CA VAL A 713 -61.35 36.43 -5.88
C VAL A 713 -61.35 35.35 -6.96
N TYR A 714 -60.57 34.30 -6.74
CA TYR A 714 -60.55 33.11 -7.60
C TYR A 714 -61.10 31.94 -6.82
N TYR A 715 -62.20 31.36 -7.32
CA TYR A 715 -62.71 30.11 -6.80
C TYR A 715 -62.29 28.97 -7.72
N THR A 716 -61.72 27.90 -7.15
CA THR A 716 -61.09 26.84 -7.94
C THR A 716 -62.08 25.94 -8.69
N GLU A 717 -63.38 26.07 -8.42
CA GLU A 717 -64.45 25.31 -9.09
C GLU A 717 -65.31 26.18 -10.02
N ALA A 718 -66.32 25.56 -10.61
CA ALA A 718 -67.25 26.25 -11.51
C ALA A 718 -68.13 27.25 -10.76
N LYS A 719 -68.71 28.18 -11.54
CA LYS A 719 -69.63 29.22 -11.02
C LYS A 719 -70.85 28.65 -10.28
N SER A 720 -71.32 27.46 -10.66
CA SER A 720 -72.41 26.77 -9.99
C SER A 720 -72.07 26.40 -8.55
N ASP A 721 -70.82 26.10 -8.25
CA ASP A 721 -70.41 25.55 -6.97
C ASP A 721 -70.19 26.65 -5.92
N TRP A 722 -69.89 27.87 -6.36
CA TRP A 722 -69.75 29.03 -5.48
C TRP A 722 -71.02 29.36 -4.71
N SER A 723 -72.21 29.11 -5.29
CA SER A 723 -73.48 29.37 -4.62
C SER A 723 -73.76 28.47 -3.41
N TYR A 724 -72.97 27.40 -3.22
CA TYR A 724 -73.07 26.52 -2.06
C TYR A 724 -72.15 26.92 -0.90
N ILE A 725 -71.24 27.87 -1.11
CA ILE A 725 -70.41 28.41 -0.02
C ILE A 725 -71.22 29.42 0.76
N THR A 726 -71.37 29.18 2.07
CA THR A 726 -72.02 30.15 2.96
C THR A 726 -71.02 31.25 3.33
N ILE A 727 -71.35 32.52 3.06
CA ILE A 727 -70.50 33.66 3.42
C ILE A 727 -71.06 34.32 4.68
N GLY A 728 -70.26 34.31 5.75
CA GLY A 728 -70.53 34.98 7.01
C GLY A 728 -70.67 36.50 6.85
N SER A 729 -71.30 37.12 7.85
CA SER A 729 -71.55 38.55 7.92
C SER A 729 -70.25 39.39 7.92
N SER A 730 -70.38 40.67 7.55
CA SER A 730 -69.28 41.65 7.60
C SER A 730 -68.05 41.39 6.71
N ASN A 731 -68.15 40.51 5.69
CA ASN A 731 -67.12 40.25 4.68
C ASN A 731 -67.19 41.22 3.47
N THR A 732 -67.25 42.53 3.72
CA THR A 732 -67.49 43.53 2.66
C THR A 732 -66.41 43.59 1.60
N SER A 733 -65.12 43.43 1.94
CA SER A 733 -64.04 43.42 0.95
C SER A 733 -64.11 42.22 0.01
N LEU A 734 -64.53 41.05 0.52
CA LEU A 734 -64.75 39.86 -0.30
C LEU A 734 -65.89 40.09 -1.31
N LEU A 735 -67.02 40.62 -0.83
CA LEU A 735 -68.22 40.83 -1.65
C LEU A 735 -68.04 41.90 -2.75
N ASN A 736 -67.12 42.84 -2.55
CA ASN A 736 -66.82 43.89 -3.53
C ASN A 736 -65.79 43.48 -4.59
N ALA A 737 -65.08 42.36 -4.37
CA ALA A 737 -64.07 41.89 -5.29
C ALA A 737 -64.69 41.17 -6.50
N SER A 738 -64.01 41.25 -7.65
CA SER A 738 -64.42 40.53 -8.86
C SER A 738 -64.12 39.04 -8.72
N ILE A 739 -65.15 38.19 -8.86
CA ILE A 739 -65.03 36.73 -8.71
C ILE A 739 -64.85 36.07 -10.07
N SER A 740 -63.76 35.31 -10.22
CA SER A 740 -63.44 34.48 -11.39
C SER A 740 -63.50 33.00 -11.03
N TYR A 741 -63.97 32.17 -11.97
CA TYR A 741 -64.16 30.72 -11.82
C TYR A 741 -63.24 29.97 -12.78
N ASN A 742 -62.97 28.70 -12.49
CA ASN A 742 -61.98 27.94 -13.23
C ASN A 742 -62.42 27.61 -14.69
N HIS A 743 -61.49 27.73 -15.64
CA HIS A 743 -61.61 27.26 -17.02
C HIS A 743 -60.26 26.68 -17.46
N VAL A 744 -60.24 25.80 -18.47
CA VAL A 744 -59.00 25.13 -18.90
C VAL A 744 -58.11 26.09 -19.69
N HIS A 745 -56.88 26.30 -19.22
CA HIS A 745 -55.91 27.16 -19.89
C HIS A 745 -55.14 26.42 -20.99
N PHE A 746 -55.01 27.06 -22.16
CA PHE A 746 -54.10 26.62 -23.22
C PHE A 746 -53.01 27.67 -23.39
N TYR A 747 -51.83 27.38 -22.84
CA TYR A 747 -50.70 28.30 -22.83
C TYR A 747 -49.83 28.17 -24.09
N LYS A 748 -49.42 29.31 -24.64
CA LYS A 748 -48.44 29.38 -25.72
C LYS A 748 -47.10 29.84 -25.12
N SER A 749 -46.03 29.06 -25.32
CA SER A 749 -44.70 29.30 -24.74
C SER A 749 -43.81 30.18 -25.62
N ASN A 750 -42.96 31.01 -24.99
CA ASN A 750 -41.94 31.82 -25.66
C ASN A 750 -40.66 31.88 -24.81
N VAL A 751 -39.49 31.49 -25.35
CA VAL A 751 -38.26 31.23 -24.58
C VAL A 751 -37.23 32.36 -24.75
N THR A 752 -36.60 32.80 -23.65
CA THR A 752 -35.49 33.75 -23.62
C THR A 752 -34.27 33.11 -22.93
N PRO A 753 -33.16 32.80 -23.60
CA PRO A 753 -32.06 32.06 -22.97
C PRO A 753 -31.05 32.94 -22.20
N PRO A 754 -30.18 32.31 -21.38
CA PRO A 754 -29.28 33.02 -20.45
C PRO A 754 -28.13 33.75 -21.15
N THR A 755 -27.65 34.82 -20.51
CA THR A 755 -26.51 35.62 -20.94
C THR A 755 -25.41 35.65 -19.88
N LEU A 756 -24.22 36.13 -20.23
CA LEU A 756 -23.14 36.37 -19.26
C LEU A 756 -23.53 37.32 -18.12
N LYS A 757 -24.64 38.07 -18.23
CA LYS A 757 -25.06 39.07 -17.24
C LYS A 757 -26.43 38.82 -16.61
N LYS A 758 -27.33 38.04 -17.24
CA LYS A 758 -28.71 37.78 -16.78
C LYS A 758 -29.10 36.31 -17.01
N GLN A 759 -29.94 35.75 -16.14
CA GLN A 759 -30.49 34.40 -16.27
C GLN A 759 -31.48 34.32 -17.45
N GLY A 760 -31.69 33.12 -18.00
CA GLY A 760 -32.72 32.87 -19.02
C GLY A 760 -34.06 32.53 -18.37
N TYR A 761 -35.16 32.64 -19.12
CA TYR A 761 -36.51 32.33 -18.67
C TYR A 761 -37.46 32.04 -19.85
N THR A 762 -38.52 31.27 -19.62
CA THR A 762 -39.59 31.01 -20.61
C THR A 762 -40.91 31.59 -20.14
N THR A 763 -41.60 32.36 -20.97
CA THR A 763 -42.93 32.92 -20.64
C THR A 763 -44.04 32.10 -21.33
N TYR A 764 -45.02 31.66 -20.56
CA TYR A 764 -46.22 30.94 -21.01
C TYR A 764 -47.44 31.83 -20.89
N THR A 765 -48.11 32.15 -22.01
CA THR A 765 -49.26 33.07 -22.01
C THR A 765 -50.52 32.40 -22.56
N CYS A 766 -51.61 32.46 -21.80
CA CYS A 766 -52.95 31.99 -22.20
C CYS A 766 -53.78 33.13 -22.80
N LEU A 767 -54.74 32.81 -23.66
CA LEU A 767 -55.64 33.79 -24.30
C LEU A 767 -56.50 34.59 -23.31
N CYS A 768 -56.69 34.12 -22.08
CA CYS A 768 -57.39 34.85 -21.02
C CYS A 768 -56.56 35.98 -20.40
N GLY A 769 -55.30 36.15 -20.84
CA GLY A 769 -54.37 37.15 -20.34
C GLY A 769 -53.52 36.67 -19.16
N ASP A 770 -53.74 35.43 -18.69
CA ASP A 770 -52.93 34.83 -17.64
C ASP A 770 -51.60 34.34 -18.22
N SER A 771 -50.50 34.72 -17.57
CA SER A 771 -49.16 34.35 -17.99
C SER A 771 -48.29 34.01 -16.80
N TYR A 772 -47.48 32.97 -16.92
CA TYR A 772 -46.45 32.65 -15.94
C TYR A 772 -45.09 32.49 -16.62
N ILE A 773 -44.04 32.77 -15.85
CA ILE A 773 -42.65 32.64 -16.29
C ILE A 773 -42.08 31.43 -15.57
N ASP A 774 -41.49 30.53 -16.34
CA ASP A 774 -40.76 29.35 -15.86
C ASP A 774 -39.26 29.62 -15.97
N ASP A 775 -38.50 29.34 -14.92
CA ASP A 775 -37.09 29.76 -14.80
C ASP A 775 -36.17 28.78 -15.55
N TYR A 776 -35.20 29.29 -16.32
CA TYR A 776 -34.14 28.44 -16.89
C TYR A 776 -32.70 28.93 -16.66
N VAL A 777 -31.96 28.08 -15.92
CA VAL A 777 -30.53 28.02 -15.54
C VAL A 777 -29.83 29.32 -15.10
N ALA A 778 -29.22 29.22 -13.92
CA ALA A 778 -28.48 30.28 -13.25
C ALA A 778 -27.28 30.82 -14.05
N LYS A 779 -27.02 32.12 -13.88
CA LYS A 779 -25.81 32.82 -14.34
C LYS A 779 -24.60 32.28 -13.56
N LEU A 780 -23.50 31.93 -14.26
CA LEU A 780 -22.25 31.53 -13.65
C LEU A 780 -21.37 32.73 -13.29
N ASP A 781 -20.93 32.82 -12.04
CA ASP A 781 -20.06 33.89 -11.53
C ASP A 781 -18.56 33.72 -11.91
N LYS A 782 -18.16 32.62 -12.59
CA LYS A 782 -16.79 32.45 -13.09
C LYS A 782 -16.68 31.39 -14.21
N ILE A 783 -15.93 31.71 -15.27
CA ILE A 783 -15.51 30.76 -16.31
C ILE A 783 -14.33 29.92 -15.79
N ILE A 784 -14.40 28.59 -15.96
CA ILE A 784 -13.35 27.62 -15.60
C ILE A 784 -12.22 27.70 -16.63
N ASP A 785 -10.98 27.85 -16.18
CA ASP A 785 -9.80 27.69 -17.04
C ASP A 785 -9.54 26.20 -17.31
N THR A 786 -10.00 25.73 -18.47
CA THR A 786 -9.94 24.30 -18.83
C THR A 786 -8.52 23.80 -19.11
N SER A 787 -7.53 24.67 -19.35
CA SER A 787 -6.13 24.25 -19.54
C SER A 787 -5.50 23.65 -18.29
N LYS A 788 -6.05 23.97 -17.11
CA LYS A 788 -5.65 23.36 -15.83
C LYS A 788 -6.40 22.07 -15.53
N ARG A 789 -7.47 21.79 -16.28
CA ARG A 789 -8.37 20.65 -16.06
C ARG A 789 -8.12 19.51 -17.05
N PHE A 790 -7.83 19.85 -18.31
CA PHE A 790 -7.60 18.87 -19.37
C PHE A 790 -6.21 19.07 -19.97
N ALA A 791 -5.43 18.00 -20.02
CA ALA A 791 -4.03 18.05 -20.43
C ALA A 791 -3.82 18.39 -21.91
N ASP A 792 -4.84 18.20 -22.74
CA ASP A 792 -4.82 18.38 -24.20
C ASP A 792 -5.38 19.73 -24.66
N ILE A 793 -5.66 20.65 -23.73
CA ILE A 793 -6.10 22.01 -24.04
C ILE A 793 -4.92 22.96 -24.06
N VAL A 794 -4.61 23.50 -25.24
CA VAL A 794 -3.57 24.51 -25.42
C VAL A 794 -4.10 25.90 -24.98
N PRO A 795 -3.45 26.58 -24.02
CA PRO A 795 -3.94 27.85 -23.46
C PRO A 795 -4.24 28.96 -24.49
N ASP A 796 -3.45 29.05 -25.56
CA ASP A 796 -3.58 30.09 -26.59
C ASP A 796 -4.30 29.62 -27.87
N SER A 797 -5.01 28.49 -27.81
CA SER A 797 -5.79 27.99 -28.96
C SER A 797 -6.96 28.91 -29.30
N TRP A 798 -7.28 29.05 -30.60
CA TRP A 798 -8.46 29.78 -31.08
C TRP A 798 -9.78 29.25 -30.51
N SER A 799 -9.81 27.96 -30.15
CA SER A 799 -10.98 27.28 -29.59
C SER A 799 -11.08 27.34 -28.07
N LYS A 800 -10.04 27.88 -27.38
CA LYS A 800 -9.94 27.88 -25.91
C LYS A 800 -11.15 28.53 -25.23
N ALA A 801 -11.54 29.72 -25.69
CA ALA A 801 -12.68 30.44 -25.11
C ALA A 801 -13.99 29.66 -25.25
N GLY A 802 -14.20 29.03 -26.42
CA GLY A 802 -15.36 28.18 -26.67
C GLY A 802 -15.40 26.96 -25.75
N ILE A 803 -14.26 26.30 -25.55
CA ILE A 803 -14.14 25.12 -24.68
C ILE A 803 -14.35 25.50 -23.21
N ASP A 804 -13.72 26.59 -22.76
CA ASP A 804 -13.94 27.12 -21.41
C ASP A 804 -15.41 27.41 -21.17
N TYR A 805 -16.10 28.04 -22.12
CA TYR A 805 -17.52 28.35 -22.05
C TYR A 805 -18.36 27.09 -21.87
N VAL A 806 -18.32 26.15 -22.84
CA VAL A 806 -19.20 24.98 -22.81
C VAL A 806 -18.94 24.05 -21.62
N VAL A 807 -17.71 24.00 -21.10
CA VAL A 807 -17.38 23.21 -19.90
C VAL A 807 -17.86 23.92 -18.64
N SER A 808 -17.74 25.24 -18.57
CA SER A 808 -18.20 26.03 -17.42
C SER A 808 -19.70 25.94 -17.21
N TYR A 809 -20.48 25.90 -18.30
CA TYR A 809 -21.93 25.75 -18.25
C TYR A 809 -22.39 24.28 -18.18
N GLY A 810 -21.46 23.31 -18.11
CA GLY A 810 -21.80 21.88 -18.08
C GLY A 810 -22.42 21.35 -19.38
N TYR A 811 -22.35 22.11 -20.46
CA TYR A 811 -22.85 21.72 -21.77
C TYR A 811 -22.04 20.57 -22.35
N MET A 812 -20.70 20.64 -22.27
CA MET A 812 -19.78 19.58 -22.70
C MET A 812 -18.86 19.13 -21.57
N ASN A 813 -18.59 17.82 -21.51
CA ASN A 813 -17.69 17.19 -20.53
C ASN A 813 -16.43 16.63 -21.19
N GLY A 814 -15.42 16.33 -20.37
CA GLY A 814 -14.19 15.64 -20.79
C GLY A 814 -14.43 14.19 -21.23
N THR A 815 -13.47 13.64 -21.95
CA THR A 815 -13.41 12.27 -22.47
C THR A 815 -12.39 11.43 -21.69
N GLY A 816 -12.51 10.09 -21.69
CA GLY A 816 -11.49 9.17 -21.13
C GLY A 816 -11.14 9.41 -19.66
N ASN A 817 -11.99 8.92 -18.74
CA ASN A 817 -11.89 9.11 -17.28
C ASN A 817 -11.87 10.58 -16.81
N GLY A 818 -12.20 11.54 -17.69
CA GLY A 818 -12.32 12.96 -17.35
C GLY A 818 -11.02 13.77 -17.40
N SER A 819 -9.93 13.18 -17.92
CA SER A 819 -8.59 13.80 -17.95
C SER A 819 -8.24 14.54 -19.27
N MET A 820 -9.02 14.32 -20.33
CA MET A 820 -8.84 14.93 -21.66
C MET A 820 -10.14 15.59 -22.13
N PHE A 821 -10.08 16.58 -23.03
CA PHE A 821 -11.25 17.14 -23.72
C PHE A 821 -11.45 16.60 -25.14
N SER A 822 -10.37 16.16 -25.78
CA SER A 822 -10.24 15.76 -27.19
C SER A 822 -10.71 16.83 -28.19
N PRO A 823 -10.05 18.01 -28.28
CA PRO A 823 -10.49 19.13 -29.16
C PRO A 823 -10.78 18.74 -30.60
N SER A 824 -9.87 17.98 -31.22
CA SER A 824 -9.99 17.56 -32.63
C SER A 824 -10.83 16.29 -32.83
N GLY A 825 -11.38 15.69 -31.76
CA GLY A 825 -12.30 14.56 -31.87
C GLY A 825 -13.64 14.97 -32.49
N THR A 826 -14.30 14.08 -33.22
CA THR A 826 -15.62 14.33 -33.81
C THR A 826 -16.74 14.24 -32.78
N MET A 827 -17.90 14.85 -33.07
CA MET A 827 -19.11 14.72 -32.26
C MET A 827 -20.19 13.92 -32.98
N SER A 828 -20.81 13.00 -32.25
CA SER A 828 -21.96 12.24 -32.75
C SER A 828 -23.25 13.06 -32.73
N ARG A 829 -24.27 12.57 -33.46
CA ARG A 829 -25.62 13.16 -33.51
C ARG A 829 -26.26 13.23 -32.13
N SER A 830 -26.16 12.16 -31.35
CA SER A 830 -26.69 12.14 -29.98
C SER A 830 -25.99 13.14 -29.08
N MET A 831 -24.66 13.25 -29.15
CA MET A 831 -23.89 14.20 -28.32
C MET A 831 -24.35 15.64 -28.52
N ILE A 832 -24.52 16.06 -29.77
CA ILE A 832 -24.91 17.44 -30.08
C ILE A 832 -26.35 17.70 -29.61
N VAL A 833 -27.25 16.75 -29.83
CA VAL A 833 -28.63 16.89 -29.38
C VAL A 833 -28.73 16.94 -27.86
N THR A 834 -27.95 16.13 -27.14
CA THR A 834 -27.88 16.21 -25.67
C THR A 834 -27.35 17.56 -25.20
N VAL A 835 -26.39 18.16 -25.92
CA VAL A 835 -25.93 19.52 -25.61
C VAL A 835 -27.04 20.54 -25.80
N LEU A 836 -27.78 20.50 -26.91
CA LEU A 836 -28.92 21.41 -27.15
C LEU A 836 -30.04 21.22 -26.12
N HIS A 837 -30.30 19.97 -25.73
CA HIS A 837 -31.26 19.64 -24.66
C HIS A 837 -30.84 20.25 -23.32
N ARG A 838 -29.55 20.19 -22.96
CA ARG A 838 -28.98 20.89 -21.80
C ARG A 838 -29.07 22.41 -21.91
N ILE A 839 -28.92 22.97 -23.11
CA ILE A 839 -29.09 24.42 -23.32
C ILE A 839 -30.58 24.82 -23.18
N ALA A 840 -31.51 23.91 -23.47
CA ALA A 840 -32.93 24.22 -23.57
C ALA A 840 -33.76 24.05 -22.30
N GLY A 841 -33.28 23.31 -21.30
CA GLY A 841 -34.17 22.89 -20.22
C GLY A 841 -33.73 21.65 -19.47
N GLN A 842 -33.05 20.78 -20.20
CA GLN A 842 -33.32 19.34 -20.14
C GLN A 842 -34.83 19.04 -20.03
N PRO A 843 -35.68 19.62 -20.92
CA PRO A 843 -37.12 19.47 -20.81
C PRO A 843 -37.52 17.99 -20.86
N SER A 844 -38.47 17.61 -20.02
CA SER A 844 -38.99 16.25 -19.98
C SER A 844 -39.73 15.91 -21.28
N HIS A 845 -39.75 14.62 -21.62
CA HIS A 845 -40.48 14.10 -22.76
C HIS A 845 -41.30 12.87 -22.32
N ILE A 846 -42.50 12.73 -22.85
CA ILE A 846 -43.43 11.62 -22.56
C ILE A 846 -43.97 10.96 -23.84
N GLU A 847 -43.44 11.36 -25.00
CA GLU A 847 -43.91 10.96 -26.32
C GLU A 847 -43.18 9.69 -26.80
N LEU A 848 -43.85 8.88 -27.63
CA LEU A 848 -43.33 7.59 -28.09
C LEU A 848 -42.04 7.71 -28.90
N ASN A 849 -41.14 6.74 -28.75
CA ASN A 849 -39.92 6.61 -29.53
C ASN A 849 -40.21 6.16 -30.98
N PRO A 850 -39.95 6.99 -32.00
CA PRO A 850 -40.18 6.63 -33.39
C PRO A 850 -39.00 5.89 -34.03
N PHE A 851 -37.86 5.78 -33.33
CA PHE A 851 -36.61 5.25 -33.86
C PHE A 851 -36.29 3.86 -33.29
N THR A 852 -35.94 2.91 -34.15
CA THR A 852 -35.60 1.56 -33.74
C THR A 852 -34.16 1.44 -33.21
N ASP A 853 -33.31 2.42 -33.50
CA ASP A 853 -31.89 2.45 -33.12
C ASP A 853 -31.61 3.38 -31.91
N ILE A 854 -32.67 3.83 -31.23
CA ILE A 854 -32.57 4.61 -29.99
C ILE A 854 -32.96 3.71 -28.81
N SER A 855 -31.95 3.25 -28.08
CA SER A 855 -32.03 2.51 -26.81
C SER A 855 -32.13 3.47 -25.62
N ILE A 856 -32.66 3.00 -24.47
CA ILE A 856 -32.71 3.74 -23.20
C ILE A 856 -31.29 3.93 -22.67
N GLU A 857 -30.61 4.93 -23.22
CA GLU A 857 -29.26 5.36 -22.86
C GLU A 857 -29.27 6.85 -22.49
N TRP A 858 -28.11 7.38 -22.12
CA TRP A 858 -27.94 8.76 -21.65
C TRP A 858 -28.45 9.85 -22.62
N TYR A 859 -28.64 9.54 -23.90
CA TYR A 859 -29.16 10.46 -24.91
C TYR A 859 -30.65 10.25 -25.24
N TYR A 860 -31.30 9.21 -24.71
CA TYR A 860 -32.66 8.79 -25.09
C TYR A 860 -33.64 9.96 -25.05
N ASP A 861 -33.75 10.60 -23.89
CA ASP A 861 -34.67 11.72 -23.67
C ASP A 861 -34.37 12.91 -24.59
N SER A 862 -33.09 13.23 -24.73
CA SER A 862 -32.67 14.37 -25.55
C SER A 862 -33.00 14.19 -27.03
N VAL A 863 -32.82 12.98 -27.57
CA VAL A 863 -33.10 12.67 -28.98
C VAL A 863 -34.60 12.72 -29.26
N LEU A 864 -35.41 12.14 -28.37
CA LEU A 864 -36.86 12.11 -28.54
C LEU A 864 -37.48 13.49 -28.40
N TRP A 865 -37.06 14.27 -27.40
CA TRP A 865 -37.46 15.66 -27.28
C TRP A 865 -37.12 16.45 -28.54
N ALA A 866 -35.87 16.38 -29.01
CA ALA A 866 -35.43 17.17 -30.15
C ALA A 866 -36.15 16.78 -31.45
N TYR A 867 -36.48 15.50 -31.63
CA TYR A 867 -37.26 15.05 -32.77
C TYR A 867 -38.68 15.59 -32.76
N HIS A 868 -39.39 15.45 -31.63
CA HIS A 868 -40.79 15.88 -31.53
C HIS A 868 -40.96 17.41 -31.53
N LYS A 869 -39.94 18.16 -31.12
CA LYS A 869 -39.89 19.63 -31.30
C LYS A 869 -39.42 20.07 -32.69
N GLY A 870 -39.13 19.12 -33.59
CA GLY A 870 -38.71 19.41 -34.97
C GLY A 870 -37.30 20.00 -35.08
N ILE A 871 -36.49 19.90 -34.03
CA ILE A 871 -35.10 20.38 -33.99
C ILE A 871 -34.21 19.46 -34.83
N VAL A 872 -34.43 18.15 -34.71
CA VAL A 872 -33.71 17.13 -35.49
C VAL A 872 -34.68 16.24 -36.26
N THR A 873 -34.16 15.59 -37.29
CA THR A 873 -34.85 14.55 -38.05
C THR A 873 -33.99 13.29 -38.09
N GLY A 874 -34.62 12.12 -38.22
CA GLY A 874 -33.91 10.87 -38.46
C GLY A 874 -33.16 10.87 -39.80
N THR A 875 -32.21 9.95 -39.95
CA THR A 875 -31.61 9.63 -41.25
C THR A 875 -32.59 8.85 -42.13
N SER A 876 -33.58 8.20 -41.50
CA SER A 876 -34.77 7.61 -42.13
C SER A 876 -36.00 7.85 -41.25
N ALA A 877 -37.18 7.36 -41.67
CA ALA A 877 -38.40 7.45 -40.88
C ALA A 877 -38.32 6.70 -39.53
N THR A 878 -37.44 5.71 -39.40
CA THR A 878 -37.32 4.86 -38.20
C THR A 878 -35.88 4.76 -37.68
N THR A 879 -34.94 5.54 -38.22
CA THR A 879 -33.52 5.49 -37.83
C THR A 879 -32.98 6.88 -37.58
N PHE A 880 -32.31 7.08 -36.45
CA PHE A 880 -31.68 8.34 -36.09
C PHE A 880 -30.16 8.38 -36.32
N ALA A 881 -29.50 7.23 -36.21
CA ALA A 881 -28.05 7.03 -36.19
C ALA A 881 -27.34 7.83 -35.06
N PRO A 882 -27.60 7.53 -33.78
CA PRO A 882 -27.13 8.36 -32.64
C PRO A 882 -25.61 8.50 -32.59
N ASN A 883 -24.87 7.45 -32.94
CA ASN A 883 -23.40 7.42 -32.88
C ASN A 883 -22.71 7.88 -34.17
N GLY A 884 -23.47 8.23 -35.22
CA GLY A 884 -22.89 8.76 -36.46
C GLY A 884 -22.35 10.18 -36.26
N ASP A 885 -21.19 10.48 -36.84
CA ASP A 885 -20.61 11.82 -36.83
C ASP A 885 -21.55 12.84 -37.48
N VAL A 886 -21.71 14.00 -36.85
CA VAL A 886 -22.49 15.11 -37.41
C VAL A 886 -21.66 15.88 -38.42
N THR A 887 -22.21 16.06 -39.61
CA THR A 887 -21.63 16.95 -40.61
C THR A 887 -21.90 18.42 -40.28
N ARG A 888 -21.07 19.35 -40.77
CA ARG A 888 -21.25 20.79 -40.52
C ARG A 888 -22.61 21.31 -40.99
N GLU A 889 -23.14 20.81 -42.10
CA GLU A 889 -24.46 21.19 -42.61
C GLU A 889 -25.61 20.66 -41.75
N GLN A 890 -25.44 19.47 -41.18
CA GLN A 890 -26.38 18.91 -40.21
C GLN A 890 -26.35 19.72 -38.90
N MET A 891 -25.16 20.06 -38.41
CA MET A 891 -25.00 20.91 -37.23
C MET A 891 -25.68 22.28 -37.41
N ALA A 892 -25.41 22.96 -38.52
CA ALA A 892 -26.02 24.24 -38.83
C ALA A 892 -27.56 24.13 -38.88
N THR A 893 -28.08 23.04 -39.46
CA THR A 893 -29.51 22.78 -39.51
C THR A 893 -30.11 22.54 -38.13
N PHE A 894 -29.42 21.82 -37.25
CA PHE A 894 -29.87 21.60 -35.87
C PHE A 894 -29.93 22.91 -35.11
N LEU A 895 -28.89 23.76 -35.22
CA LEU A 895 -28.86 25.08 -34.59
C LEU A 895 -29.92 26.02 -35.17
N TYR A 896 -30.11 26.04 -36.49
CA TYR A 896 -31.12 26.86 -37.15
C TYR A 896 -32.54 26.51 -36.67
N ARG A 897 -32.85 25.20 -36.61
CA ARG A 897 -34.16 24.72 -36.13
C ARG A 897 -34.31 24.92 -34.63
N PHE A 898 -33.25 24.71 -33.87
CA PHE A 898 -33.23 25.01 -32.44
C PHE A 898 -33.48 26.49 -32.18
N ALA A 899 -32.85 27.38 -32.95
CA ALA A 899 -33.06 28.81 -32.83
C ALA A 899 -34.52 29.19 -33.10
N LYS A 900 -35.11 28.59 -34.15
CA LYS A 900 -36.52 28.75 -34.47
C LYS A 900 -37.45 28.23 -33.37
N TYR A 901 -37.10 27.11 -32.77
CA TYR A 901 -37.80 26.55 -31.60
C TYR A 901 -37.73 27.48 -30.40
N MET A 902 -36.58 28.11 -30.16
CA MET A 902 -36.38 29.11 -29.10
C MET A 902 -37.05 30.46 -29.41
N GLY A 903 -37.71 30.61 -30.56
CA GLY A 903 -38.43 31.83 -30.93
C GLY A 903 -37.57 32.91 -31.60
N TYR A 904 -36.33 32.59 -32.00
CA TYR A 904 -35.45 33.55 -32.66
C TYR A 904 -35.81 33.82 -34.11
N ASP A 905 -35.55 35.05 -34.54
CA ASP A 905 -35.61 35.42 -35.94
C ASP A 905 -34.47 34.75 -36.70
N VAL A 906 -34.83 33.88 -37.63
CA VAL A 906 -33.91 33.14 -38.50
C VAL A 906 -34.11 33.51 -39.98
N SER A 907 -34.71 34.66 -40.25
CA SER A 907 -34.98 35.16 -41.60
C SER A 907 -33.74 35.74 -42.30
N GLY A 908 -32.70 36.10 -41.53
CA GLY A 908 -31.42 36.56 -42.07
C GLY A 908 -30.69 35.44 -42.82
N ALA A 909 -30.32 35.68 -44.08
CA ALA A 909 -29.55 34.73 -44.87
C ALA A 909 -28.44 35.47 -45.65
N ALA A 910 -27.20 35.02 -45.51
CA ALA A 910 -26.08 35.54 -46.28
C ALA A 910 -25.94 34.81 -47.62
N ASP A 911 -25.37 35.50 -48.61
CA ASP A 911 -25.03 34.88 -49.88
C ASP A 911 -23.79 33.98 -49.73
N LEU A 912 -24.00 32.67 -49.81
CA LEU A 912 -22.93 31.68 -49.69
C LEU A 912 -22.10 31.52 -50.98
N THR A 913 -22.46 32.16 -52.11
CA THR A 913 -21.72 32.02 -53.38
C THR A 913 -20.26 32.48 -53.30
N ALA A 914 -19.90 33.25 -52.26
CA ALA A 914 -18.53 33.59 -51.93
C ALA A 914 -17.65 32.37 -51.58
N PHE A 915 -18.25 31.24 -51.20
CA PHE A 915 -17.54 30.00 -50.91
C PHE A 915 -17.50 29.08 -52.14
N PRO A 916 -16.31 28.64 -52.60
CA PRO A 916 -16.19 27.80 -53.78
C PRO A 916 -16.91 26.45 -53.69
N ASP A 917 -17.22 25.99 -52.49
CA ASP A 917 -17.89 24.73 -52.21
C ASP A 917 -19.35 24.90 -51.75
N ALA A 918 -19.94 26.09 -51.89
CA ALA A 918 -21.34 26.34 -51.55
C ALA A 918 -22.31 25.46 -52.36
N ASN A 919 -21.93 25.06 -53.58
CA ASN A 919 -22.71 24.12 -54.40
C ASN A 919 -22.78 22.69 -53.82
N LYS A 920 -21.94 22.34 -52.83
CA LYS A 920 -21.99 21.06 -52.13
C LYS A 920 -22.95 21.05 -50.94
N VAL A 921 -23.45 22.23 -50.54
CA VAL A 921 -24.43 22.34 -49.45
C VAL A 921 -25.74 21.71 -49.94
N GLY A 922 -26.27 20.76 -49.16
CA GLY A 922 -27.58 20.18 -49.47
C GLY A 922 -28.64 21.27 -49.53
N SER A 923 -29.56 21.20 -50.51
CA SER A 923 -30.65 22.18 -50.64
C SER A 923 -31.49 22.31 -49.36
N TRP A 924 -31.58 21.23 -48.57
CA TRP A 924 -32.27 21.18 -47.28
C TRP A 924 -31.53 21.90 -46.14
N ALA A 925 -30.22 22.17 -46.30
CA ALA A 925 -29.37 22.82 -45.31
C ALA A 925 -28.92 24.22 -45.73
N TYR A 926 -29.17 24.62 -46.98
CA TYR A 926 -28.65 25.87 -47.55
C TYR A 926 -29.05 27.09 -46.72
N ASP A 927 -30.35 27.23 -46.42
CA ASP A 927 -30.85 28.35 -45.61
C ASP A 927 -30.24 28.36 -44.20
N ALA A 928 -30.02 27.18 -43.61
CA ALA A 928 -29.44 27.05 -42.29
C ALA A 928 -27.96 27.46 -42.26
N LEU A 929 -27.16 27.07 -43.26
CA LEU A 929 -25.77 27.55 -43.36
C LEU A 929 -25.70 29.05 -43.72
N ALA A 930 -26.59 29.52 -44.60
CA ALA A 930 -26.65 30.92 -45.00
C ALA A 930 -26.95 31.82 -43.81
N TRP A 931 -27.90 31.40 -42.97
CA TRP A 931 -28.20 32.04 -41.70
C TRP A 931 -27.02 31.93 -40.73
N ALA A 932 -26.47 30.72 -40.51
CA ALA A 932 -25.37 30.54 -39.57
C ALA A 932 -24.12 31.37 -39.94
N TYR A 933 -23.88 31.58 -41.23
CA TYR A 933 -22.82 32.46 -41.71
C TYR A 933 -23.16 33.94 -41.51
N ALA A 934 -24.41 34.35 -41.79
CA ALA A 934 -24.88 35.72 -41.56
C ALA A 934 -24.75 36.13 -40.08
N GLU A 935 -25.08 35.22 -39.17
CA GLU A 935 -24.98 35.41 -37.72
C GLU A 935 -23.54 35.24 -37.18
N GLY A 936 -22.56 34.96 -38.04
CA GLY A 936 -21.16 34.77 -37.65
C GLY A 936 -20.89 33.51 -36.83
N LEU A 937 -21.86 32.59 -36.74
CA LEU A 937 -21.71 31.30 -36.04
C LEU A 937 -20.66 30.44 -36.73
N ILE A 938 -20.69 30.41 -38.06
CA ILE A 938 -19.68 29.77 -38.90
C ILE A 938 -18.96 30.83 -39.74
N THR A 939 -17.68 30.61 -40.03
CA THR A 939 -16.85 31.54 -40.83
C THR A 939 -16.15 30.88 -42.01
N GLY A 940 -16.35 29.57 -42.20
CA GLY A 940 -15.54 28.73 -43.09
C GLY A 940 -14.12 28.50 -42.54
N ALA A 941 -13.41 27.54 -43.14
CA ALA A 941 -12.04 27.20 -42.81
C ALA A 941 -11.11 27.48 -44.00
N VAL A 942 -10.00 28.17 -43.76
CA VAL A 942 -8.97 28.43 -44.77
C VAL A 942 -8.20 27.13 -45.01
N GLY A 943 -8.25 26.62 -46.25
CA GLY A 943 -7.44 25.48 -46.66
C GLY A 943 -5.95 25.82 -46.70
N SER A 944 -5.09 24.80 -46.82
CA SER A 944 -3.64 24.99 -47.01
C SER A 944 -3.28 25.78 -48.28
N ASP A 945 -4.23 25.91 -49.21
CA ASP A 945 -4.16 26.70 -50.43
C ASP A 945 -4.62 28.16 -50.24
N GLY A 946 -4.92 28.59 -49.01
CA GLY A 946 -5.33 29.96 -48.69
C GLY A 946 -6.79 30.27 -49.03
N ILE A 947 -7.56 29.29 -49.51
CA ILE A 947 -8.97 29.47 -49.91
C ILE A 947 -9.89 29.04 -48.77
N THR A 948 -10.78 29.94 -48.34
CA THR A 948 -11.81 29.65 -47.33
C THR A 948 -12.94 28.82 -47.93
N ARG A 949 -13.26 27.69 -47.30
CA ARG A 949 -14.33 26.76 -47.69
C ARG A 949 -15.28 26.48 -46.52
N LEU A 950 -16.54 26.17 -46.80
CA LEU A 950 -17.52 25.79 -45.77
C LEU A 950 -17.32 24.36 -45.27
N ASN A 951 -16.90 23.46 -46.17
CA ASN A 951 -16.79 22.03 -45.98
C ASN A 951 -18.07 21.41 -45.35
N PRO A 952 -19.23 21.55 -46.02
CA PRO A 952 -20.55 21.27 -45.42
C PRO A 952 -20.74 19.81 -44.99
N GLN A 953 -20.18 18.86 -45.74
CA GLN A 953 -20.29 17.44 -45.46
C GLN A 953 -19.22 16.91 -44.49
N GLY A 954 -18.22 17.72 -44.13
CA GLY A 954 -17.18 17.30 -43.19
C GLY A 954 -17.72 17.18 -41.76
N ALA A 955 -17.19 16.22 -40.99
CA ALA A 955 -17.54 16.05 -39.58
C ALA A 955 -17.15 17.29 -38.74
N ALA A 956 -18.02 17.68 -37.82
CA ALA A 956 -17.76 18.75 -36.87
C ALA A 956 -16.93 18.22 -35.69
N THR A 957 -15.81 18.89 -35.40
CA THR A 957 -14.94 18.56 -34.26
C THR A 957 -15.46 19.22 -32.98
N ARG A 958 -15.14 18.64 -31.83
CA ARG A 958 -15.57 19.11 -30.50
C ARG A 958 -15.19 20.57 -30.24
N GLU A 959 -14.01 21.00 -30.67
CA GLU A 959 -13.56 22.38 -30.53
C GLU A 959 -14.29 23.37 -31.44
N GLN A 960 -14.67 22.95 -32.65
CA GLN A 960 -15.50 23.73 -33.56
C GLN A 960 -16.90 23.88 -32.98
N VAL A 961 -17.49 22.79 -32.48
CA VAL A 961 -18.81 22.82 -31.85
C VAL A 961 -18.82 23.72 -30.61
N ALA A 962 -17.80 23.61 -29.75
CA ALA A 962 -17.69 24.45 -28.56
C ALA A 962 -17.66 25.95 -28.90
N THR A 963 -16.90 26.32 -29.93
CA THR A 963 -16.81 27.72 -30.39
C THR A 963 -18.11 28.21 -31.02
N ILE A 964 -18.75 27.38 -31.84
CA ILE A 964 -20.05 27.72 -32.47
C ILE A 964 -21.12 27.90 -31.39
N LEU A 965 -21.19 27.00 -30.40
CA LEU A 965 -22.17 27.07 -29.33
C LEU A 965 -21.98 28.29 -28.44
N MET A 966 -20.73 28.64 -28.10
CA MET A 966 -20.44 29.88 -27.38
C MET A 966 -20.94 31.09 -28.17
N ARG A 967 -20.60 31.21 -29.46
CA ARG A 967 -21.09 32.32 -30.31
C ARG A 967 -22.60 32.34 -30.46
N PHE A 968 -23.22 31.17 -30.56
CA PHE A 968 -24.67 31.05 -30.60
C PHE A 968 -25.28 31.60 -29.30
N CYS A 969 -24.83 31.13 -28.15
CA CYS A 969 -25.35 31.61 -26.87
C CYS A 969 -25.02 33.10 -26.61
N GLU A 970 -23.88 33.62 -27.11
CA GLU A 970 -23.51 35.03 -26.97
C GLU A 970 -24.23 35.96 -27.97
N GLY A 971 -24.38 35.58 -29.23
CA GLY A 971 -24.95 36.44 -30.28
C GLY A 971 -26.42 36.78 -30.04
N PHE A 972 -27.18 35.84 -29.46
CA PHE A 972 -28.60 36.04 -29.16
C PHE A 972 -28.87 36.62 -27.75
N SER A 973 -27.83 37.13 -27.09
CA SER A 973 -27.91 37.70 -25.73
C SER A 973 -28.13 39.22 -25.65
N VAL A 974 -28.23 39.93 -26.79
CA VAL A 974 -28.01 41.40 -26.85
C VAL A 974 -29.22 42.25 -27.28
N ASN A 975 -30.38 41.69 -27.62
CA ASN A 975 -31.59 42.50 -27.87
C ASN A 975 -32.69 42.15 -26.85
N GLU A 976 -32.82 43.01 -25.84
CA GLU A 976 -33.85 42.96 -24.77
C GLU A 976 -35.27 43.11 -25.28
#